data_AF-A0A6J3KC80-F1
#
_entry.id   AF-A0A6J3KC80-F1
#
_cell.length_a   1.000
_cell.length_b   1.000
_cell.length_c   1.000
_cell.angle_alpha   90.00
_cell.angle_beta   90.00
_cell.angle_gamma   90.00
#
_symmetry.space_group_name_H-M   'P 1'
#
loop_
_entity.id
_entity.type
_entity.pdbx_description
1 polymer ?
#
loop_
_entity_poly.entity_id
_entity_poly.type
_entity_poly.pdbx_seq_one_letter_code
_entity_poly.pdbx_strand_id
1 'polypeptide(L)'
;MEYFDNNDTSIQQAFDEFFKTKSIEEQCTEESLMQLHEVFLASPNEEMDITRLYDAFENILHIQMPHNEFKILFKKMNLKRDGNITWNEFISYLLVEFQRKDTTLQWQILRLPITDIPQLLKSHHRTAIHKIMFCPEVLPDRTTSFHRGFYLTVTKEGIINYWSLDLEYERSAQSVNPCLKVQHTLITDMIVMPDIQVVCTSSTECDLRFYDTAAKKFDLRIMISGLEYAVICMDYYFSKNIKEDSYIVLGDMSGSVKVMSFSPIERGPFKQEPQRDSLFIRYESVLKGELKGLKIVEFKNVHTDWVKQVAYYGSLRAFMSSSRCCNCSLLFSDLTGARIQYKFKVNMGISCFTFCEEGQLLITGGPDCIVRVWNPFVTRRASSTFQGHRAPICALVVQDAGKRVYSLSKDRCIKVWDVLTQSCIQTYNGLPSELGEHTSMTAVYNTLNRKMIIASSMIAVILCDPEVNKEISDGFTHTKSISSVLYNHLYKVVVTTGLDSCIIIWDPWLGNRLFLVTHAHSRFLYGQFHDIEITAACFDESEQLLVTGARDGTLKVWNFNTGTCLRNMALETQCEITSLVWLENRILCSSWNRQVVEFATSDAYVYKKNWGTIHTDDILCSAMWYPQVLATATFNGEIILWRLETGQPYRKYKVNEPMSRFRIRYHKDEITYKIKKPEQVTKEFISKQSQYPTASEHQESALNIARIVAVRAMIFLNARPVRPDVGTLLVSLDSGYVQVWTHHPAGGFLQAFSVIHSIRDCALSLATDPKNHFLVTGHNAGYIKVWYLANYLLPNPPKISMPVLRLEFPFLWKKKVIGRAKRAVKDQPLPLLLSSVRGHLKSITSVQIIPDARIVISGSTDHSVRLWTLGGRYISTFGTFKPWLPILPTIPTYQYFKDYKHPADIKRVASSTTLKILEGGVRQVESDFKSDELKALKEMSRPEHTMIDGRRLTIAVMDKSVLMIFADYPILDTSLPYVNTFTFNAVLFITTAIRQNMLSNTYNSMRITLQIPIYTHLKLRPLEIIQTPKLPALLHGQKELTKRTHSQL
;
A
#
# COMPACT_ATOMS: atom_id res chain seq x y z
N MET A 1 -25.48 6.46 8.25
CA MET A 1 -25.77 7.89 8.01
C MET A 1 -25.99 8.69 9.32
N GLU A 2 -25.67 8.16 10.51
CA GLU A 2 -25.91 8.85 11.80
C GLU A 2 -24.89 9.96 12.18
N TYR A 3 -24.00 10.36 11.26
CA TYR A 3 -22.86 11.26 11.56
C TYR A 3 -23.03 12.70 11.05
N PHE A 4 -24.14 13.04 10.40
CA PHE A 4 -24.37 14.38 9.84
C PHE A 4 -25.54 15.05 10.57
N ASP A 5 -25.37 16.30 11.00
CA ASP A 5 -26.45 17.08 11.62
C ASP A 5 -27.64 17.19 10.66
N ASN A 6 -28.83 16.85 11.18
CA ASN A 6 -30.14 16.89 10.50
C ASN A 6 -30.65 18.31 10.13
N ASN A 7 -29.78 19.32 10.07
CA ASN A 7 -30.20 20.72 9.98
C ASN A 7 -30.11 21.34 8.58
N ASP A 8 -29.38 20.74 7.62
CA ASP A 8 -29.36 21.19 6.22
C ASP A 8 -29.98 20.13 5.30
N THR A 9 -31.29 20.25 5.08
CA THR A 9 -32.08 19.34 4.22
C THR A 9 -31.50 19.21 2.81
N SER A 10 -30.86 20.26 2.29
CA SER A 10 -30.24 20.26 0.96
C SER A 10 -29.04 19.31 0.84
N ILE A 11 -28.22 19.18 1.89
CA ILE A 11 -27.02 18.31 1.87
C ILE A 11 -27.43 16.84 2.02
N GLN A 12 -28.43 16.57 2.88
CA GLN A 12 -29.00 15.24 3.01
C GLN A 12 -29.66 14.77 1.71
N GLN A 13 -30.43 15.65 1.06
CA GLN A 13 -30.98 15.37 -0.28
C GLN A 13 -29.87 15.06 -1.31
N ALA A 14 -28.78 15.82 -1.31
CA ALA A 14 -27.65 15.57 -2.21
C ALA A 14 -26.96 14.21 -1.95
N PHE A 15 -26.82 13.80 -0.68
CA PHE A 15 -26.33 12.46 -0.35
C PHE A 15 -27.31 11.37 -0.75
N ASP A 16 -28.60 11.56 -0.47
CA ASP A 16 -29.64 10.61 -0.85
C ASP A 16 -29.68 10.44 -2.37
N GLU A 17 -29.61 11.52 -3.15
CA GLU A 17 -29.51 11.46 -4.61
C GLU A 17 -28.24 10.72 -5.07
N PHE A 18 -27.09 11.05 -4.49
CA PHE A 18 -25.81 10.42 -4.83
C PHE A 18 -25.77 8.91 -4.55
N PHE A 19 -26.44 8.44 -3.48
CA PHE A 19 -26.53 7.02 -3.16
C PHE A 19 -27.75 6.31 -3.75
N LYS A 20 -28.78 7.04 -4.22
CA LYS A 20 -29.95 6.47 -4.90
C LYS A 20 -29.66 6.06 -6.34
N THR A 21 -28.66 6.65 -6.99
CA THR A 21 -28.24 6.23 -8.32
C THR A 21 -27.69 4.81 -8.28
N LYS A 22 -28.51 3.83 -8.66
CA LYS A 22 -28.09 2.44 -8.83
C LYS A 22 -27.17 2.33 -10.04
N SER A 23 -26.14 1.50 -9.94
CA SER A 23 -25.28 1.23 -11.10
C SER A 23 -25.99 0.30 -12.08
N ILE A 24 -25.63 0.39 -13.36
CA ILE A 24 -26.20 -0.44 -14.45
C ILE A 24 -26.15 -1.93 -14.08
N GLU A 25 -25.04 -2.34 -13.45
CA GLU A 25 -24.79 -3.70 -12.99
C GLU A 25 -25.82 -4.21 -11.98
N GLU A 26 -26.33 -3.34 -11.11
CA GLU A 26 -27.31 -3.69 -10.06
C GLU A 26 -28.71 -3.88 -10.61
N GLN A 27 -28.96 -3.38 -11.82
CA GLN A 27 -30.25 -3.40 -12.48
C GLN A 27 -30.30 -4.37 -13.67
N CYS A 28 -29.14 -4.79 -14.19
CA CYS A 28 -29.03 -5.84 -15.19
C CYS A 28 -29.38 -7.22 -14.60
N THR A 29 -30.61 -7.67 -14.84
CA THR A 29 -31.05 -9.06 -14.66
C THR A 29 -30.81 -9.88 -15.94
N GLU A 30 -30.81 -11.21 -15.83
CA GLU A 30 -30.68 -12.11 -17.00
C GLU A 30 -31.75 -11.82 -18.07
N GLU A 31 -32.99 -11.58 -17.66
CA GLU A 31 -34.11 -11.23 -18.55
C GLU A 31 -33.86 -9.89 -19.27
N SER A 32 -33.41 -8.87 -18.54
CA SER A 32 -33.10 -7.55 -19.13
C SER A 32 -31.92 -7.60 -20.12
N LEU A 33 -30.93 -8.46 -19.87
CA LEU A 33 -29.80 -8.66 -20.78
C LEU A 33 -30.23 -9.38 -22.06
N MET A 34 -31.13 -10.37 -21.98
CA MET A 34 -31.69 -11.01 -23.18
C MET A 34 -32.47 -10.02 -24.03
N GLN A 35 -33.33 -9.19 -23.41
CA GLN A 35 -34.08 -8.16 -24.13
C GLN A 35 -33.15 -7.12 -24.77
N LEU A 36 -32.11 -6.67 -24.07
CA LEU A 36 -31.11 -5.77 -24.65
C LEU A 36 -30.39 -6.43 -25.83
N HIS A 37 -30.02 -7.71 -25.73
CA HIS A 37 -29.36 -8.42 -26.82
C HIS A 37 -30.23 -8.49 -28.08
N GLU A 38 -31.53 -8.74 -27.94
CA GLU A 38 -32.48 -8.70 -29.05
C GLU A 38 -32.55 -7.32 -29.71
N VAL A 39 -32.50 -6.25 -28.93
CA VAL A 39 -32.47 -4.86 -29.44
C VAL A 39 -31.16 -4.56 -30.19
N PHE A 40 -30.02 -5.06 -29.70
CA PHE A 40 -28.74 -4.97 -30.43
C PHE A 40 -28.76 -5.76 -31.74
N LEU A 41 -29.39 -6.94 -31.78
CA LEU A 41 -29.54 -7.73 -33.02
C LEU A 41 -30.50 -7.07 -34.03
N ALA A 42 -31.50 -6.35 -33.54
CA ALA A 42 -32.46 -5.62 -34.37
C ALA A 42 -31.89 -4.32 -34.96
N SER A 43 -30.73 -3.85 -34.47
CA SER A 43 -30.12 -2.60 -34.94
C SER A 43 -29.26 -2.81 -36.20
N PRO A 44 -29.15 -1.80 -37.07
CA PRO A 44 -28.33 -1.91 -38.28
C PRO A 44 -26.86 -2.13 -37.91
N ASN A 45 -26.23 -3.13 -38.55
CA ASN A 45 -24.84 -3.57 -38.29
C ASN A 45 -24.58 -4.10 -36.85
N GLU A 46 -25.62 -4.47 -36.09
CA GLU A 46 -25.49 -4.90 -34.68
C GLU A 46 -24.84 -3.82 -33.77
N GLU A 47 -24.98 -2.56 -34.19
CA GLU A 47 -24.39 -1.39 -33.56
C GLU A 47 -25.49 -0.43 -33.09
N MET A 48 -25.27 0.22 -31.95
CA MET A 48 -26.19 1.22 -31.41
C MET A 48 -25.53 2.58 -31.20
N ASP A 49 -26.17 3.60 -31.77
CA ASP A 49 -25.86 5.01 -31.53
C ASP A 49 -26.32 5.43 -30.13
N ILE A 50 -25.79 6.56 -29.65
CA ILE A 50 -26.05 7.06 -28.30
C ILE A 50 -27.53 7.27 -27.96
N THR A 51 -28.36 7.75 -28.89
CA THR A 51 -29.79 8.01 -28.64
C THR A 51 -30.57 6.71 -28.48
N ARG A 52 -30.35 5.74 -29.38
CA ARG A 52 -31.00 4.43 -29.31
C ARG A 52 -30.61 3.66 -28.06
N LEU A 53 -29.33 3.72 -27.67
CA LEU A 53 -28.87 3.09 -26.44
C LEU A 53 -29.49 3.74 -25.19
N TYR A 54 -29.65 5.07 -25.19
CA TYR A 54 -30.33 5.78 -24.11
C TYR A 54 -31.78 5.32 -23.96
N ASP A 55 -32.53 5.30 -25.07
CA ASP A 55 -33.92 4.84 -25.09
C ASP A 55 -34.03 3.38 -24.64
N ALA A 56 -33.09 2.51 -25.04
CA ALA A 56 -33.05 1.13 -24.60
C ALA A 56 -32.82 1.00 -23.08
N PHE A 57 -31.93 1.81 -22.51
CA PHE A 57 -31.65 1.79 -21.06
C PHE A 57 -32.81 2.35 -20.24
N GLU A 58 -33.49 3.39 -20.74
CA GLU A 58 -34.68 3.93 -20.08
C GLU A 58 -35.86 2.95 -20.13
N ASN A 59 -36.11 2.34 -21.29
CA ASN A 59 -37.26 1.45 -21.46
C ASN A 59 -37.07 0.07 -20.82
N ILE A 60 -35.87 -0.51 -20.87
CA ILE A 60 -35.61 -1.89 -20.43
C ILE A 60 -35.02 -1.93 -19.03
N LEU A 61 -33.98 -1.12 -18.77
CA LEU A 61 -33.30 -1.11 -17.46
C LEU A 61 -33.94 -0.13 -16.47
N HIS A 62 -34.88 0.71 -16.91
CA HIS A 62 -35.51 1.76 -16.12
C HIS A 62 -34.48 2.72 -15.49
N ILE A 63 -33.39 2.98 -16.22
CA ILE A 63 -32.31 3.86 -15.77
C ILE A 63 -32.61 5.29 -16.21
N GLN A 64 -33.05 6.13 -15.28
CA GLN A 64 -33.22 7.57 -15.51
C GLN A 64 -31.93 8.30 -15.15
N MET A 65 -31.09 8.56 -16.16
CA MET A 65 -29.87 9.35 -16.02
C MET A 65 -29.94 10.63 -16.85
N PRO A 66 -29.35 11.75 -16.38
CA PRO A 66 -29.26 12.95 -17.18
C PRO A 66 -28.40 12.69 -18.43
N HIS A 67 -28.82 13.26 -19.57
CA HIS A 67 -28.19 13.00 -20.87
C HIS A 67 -26.68 13.29 -20.90
N ASN A 68 -26.20 14.24 -20.09
CA ASN A 68 -24.78 14.57 -20.00
C ASN A 68 -23.97 13.46 -19.32
N GLU A 69 -24.51 12.83 -18.28
CA GLU A 69 -23.85 11.69 -17.62
C GLU A 69 -23.89 10.44 -18.49
N PHE A 70 -25.01 10.23 -19.19
CA PHE A 70 -25.10 9.15 -20.17
C PHE A 70 -24.08 9.29 -21.31
N LYS A 71 -23.82 10.51 -21.80
CA LYS A 71 -22.75 10.77 -22.78
C LYS A 71 -21.37 10.35 -22.28
N ILE A 72 -21.08 10.54 -20.99
CA ILE A 72 -19.81 10.13 -20.38
C ILE A 72 -19.74 8.60 -20.29
N LEU A 73 -20.84 7.98 -19.86
CA LEU A 73 -20.98 6.52 -19.81
C LEU A 73 -20.81 5.89 -21.20
N PHE A 74 -21.46 6.45 -22.22
CA PHE A 74 -21.34 6.02 -23.61
C PHE A 74 -19.88 6.05 -24.08
N LYS A 75 -19.14 7.13 -23.78
CA LYS A 75 -17.70 7.22 -24.09
C LYS A 75 -16.86 6.18 -23.36
N LYS A 76 -17.27 5.75 -22.16
CA LYS A 76 -16.60 4.69 -21.39
C LYS A 76 -16.81 3.30 -22.01
N MET A 77 -17.98 3.08 -22.60
CA MET A 77 -18.34 1.83 -23.30
C MET A 77 -17.77 1.75 -24.72
N ASN A 78 -17.77 2.87 -25.45
CA ASN A 78 -17.30 2.91 -26.84
C ASN A 78 -15.77 2.85 -26.91
N LEU A 79 -15.24 1.64 -27.08
CA LEU A 79 -13.79 1.38 -27.10
C LEU A 79 -13.16 1.75 -28.45
N LYS A 80 -13.90 1.54 -29.55
CA LYS A 80 -13.46 1.86 -30.92
C LYS A 80 -13.44 3.34 -31.26
N ARG A 81 -14.21 4.16 -30.53
CA ARG A 81 -14.35 5.62 -30.69
C ARG A 81 -14.95 6.02 -32.06
N ASP A 82 -15.77 5.16 -32.64
CA ASP A 82 -16.46 5.36 -33.92
C ASP A 82 -17.84 6.02 -33.77
N GLY A 83 -18.31 6.23 -32.55
CA GLY A 83 -19.63 6.82 -32.26
C GLY A 83 -20.75 5.79 -32.07
N ASN A 84 -20.44 4.49 -32.23
CA ASN A 84 -21.37 3.38 -32.10
C ASN A 84 -20.90 2.40 -31.01
N ILE A 85 -21.82 1.65 -30.41
CA ILE A 85 -21.46 0.59 -29.45
C ILE A 85 -21.94 -0.76 -29.99
N THR A 86 -21.03 -1.74 -29.99
CA THR A 86 -21.36 -3.14 -30.26
C THR A 86 -21.76 -3.88 -28.99
N TRP A 87 -22.52 -4.97 -29.12
CA TRP A 87 -22.86 -5.84 -27.99
C TRP A 87 -21.62 -6.31 -27.20
N ASN A 88 -20.54 -6.65 -27.92
CA ASN A 88 -19.29 -7.10 -27.32
C ASN A 88 -18.61 -6.03 -26.46
N GLU A 89 -18.65 -4.76 -26.88
CA GLU A 89 -18.11 -3.64 -26.10
C GLU A 89 -18.94 -3.40 -24.83
N PHE A 90 -20.27 -3.46 -24.95
CA PHE A 90 -21.16 -3.33 -23.81
C PHE A 90 -20.95 -4.46 -22.78
N ILE A 91 -20.85 -5.72 -23.23
CA ILE A 91 -20.57 -6.85 -22.34
C ILE A 91 -19.17 -6.76 -21.74
N SER A 92 -18.17 -6.34 -22.52
CA SER A 92 -16.81 -6.13 -22.01
C SER A 92 -16.79 -5.08 -20.90
N TYR A 93 -17.51 -3.97 -21.07
CA TYR A 93 -17.69 -2.96 -20.04
C TYR A 93 -18.33 -3.55 -18.78
N LEU A 94 -19.44 -4.28 -18.93
CA LEU A 94 -20.17 -4.89 -17.83
C LEU A 94 -19.30 -5.90 -17.05
N LEU A 95 -18.53 -6.74 -17.75
CA LEU A 95 -17.59 -7.68 -17.14
C LEU A 95 -16.50 -6.97 -16.32
N VAL A 96 -15.97 -5.86 -16.83
CA VAL A 96 -14.98 -5.05 -16.11
C VAL A 96 -15.59 -4.44 -14.85
N GLU A 97 -16.80 -3.90 -14.90
CA GLU A 97 -17.46 -3.35 -13.70
C GLU A 97 -17.77 -4.43 -12.65
N PHE A 98 -18.25 -5.62 -13.06
CA PHE A 98 -18.44 -6.73 -12.13
C PHE A 98 -17.15 -7.17 -11.45
N GLN A 99 -16.03 -7.22 -12.17
CA GLN A 99 -14.71 -7.49 -11.57
C GLN A 99 -14.28 -6.41 -10.56
N ARG A 100 -14.73 -5.17 -10.71
CA ARG A 100 -14.43 -4.09 -9.76
C ARG A 100 -15.20 -4.23 -8.45
N LYS A 101 -16.41 -4.79 -8.47
CA LYS A 101 -17.22 -5.02 -7.26
C LYS A 101 -16.78 -6.20 -6.41
N ASP A 102 -15.88 -7.06 -6.91
CA ASP A 102 -15.24 -8.09 -6.10
C ASP A 102 -14.35 -7.43 -5.01
N THR A 103 -14.99 -7.18 -3.86
CA THR A 103 -14.43 -6.52 -2.67
C THR A 103 -13.13 -7.18 -2.19
N THR A 104 -12.92 -8.45 -2.54
CA THR A 104 -11.70 -9.24 -2.25
C THR A 104 -10.47 -8.74 -3.03
N LEU A 105 -10.65 -8.17 -4.22
CA LEU A 105 -9.57 -7.63 -5.07
C LEU A 105 -9.30 -6.14 -4.82
N GLN A 106 -10.27 -5.42 -4.25
CA GLN A 106 -10.15 -3.99 -3.94
C GLN A 106 -9.03 -3.69 -2.92
N TRP A 107 -8.70 -4.67 -2.07
CA TRP A 107 -7.68 -4.55 -1.00
C TRP A 107 -6.42 -5.38 -1.24
N GLN A 108 -6.03 -5.64 -2.50
CA GLN A 108 -4.69 -6.18 -2.72
C GLN A 108 -3.64 -5.12 -2.36
N ILE A 109 -2.96 -5.36 -1.23
CA ILE A 109 -1.76 -4.65 -0.83
C ILE A 109 -0.78 -4.75 -2.00
N LEU A 110 -0.44 -3.61 -2.61
CA LEU A 110 0.53 -3.60 -3.72
C LEU A 110 1.91 -4.11 -3.27
N ARG A 111 2.20 -3.96 -1.98
CA ARG A 111 3.42 -4.46 -1.34
C ARG A 111 3.36 -5.98 -1.29
N LEU A 112 4.34 -6.61 -1.95
CA LEU A 112 4.51 -8.05 -1.91
C LEU A 112 4.78 -8.54 -0.46
N PRO A 113 4.34 -9.76 -0.10
CA PRO A 113 4.50 -10.28 1.25
C PRO A 113 5.95 -10.32 1.75
N ILE A 114 6.92 -10.57 0.87
CA ILE A 114 8.35 -10.50 1.18
C ILE A 114 8.91 -9.29 0.45
N THR A 115 9.33 -8.25 1.18
CA THR A 115 9.93 -7.05 0.57
C THR A 115 11.41 -6.90 0.79
N ASP A 116 11.90 -7.39 1.92
CA ASP A 116 13.24 -7.05 2.37
C ASP A 116 14.24 -8.11 1.90
N ILE A 117 15.48 -7.67 1.72
CA ILE A 117 16.62 -8.55 1.43
C ILE A 117 16.84 -9.44 2.66
N PRO A 118 17.15 -10.75 2.50
CA PRO A 118 17.26 -11.63 3.65
C PRO A 118 18.49 -11.25 4.46
N GLN A 119 18.36 -11.19 5.78
CA GLN A 119 19.50 -10.96 6.67
C GLN A 119 20.27 -12.28 6.80
N LEU A 120 21.53 -12.29 6.37
CA LEU A 120 22.39 -13.46 6.42
C LEU A 120 23.25 -13.44 7.70
N LEU A 121 23.24 -14.54 8.44
CA LEU A 121 24.00 -14.74 9.67
C LEU A 121 24.92 -15.97 9.53
N LYS A 122 26.09 -15.89 10.16
CA LYS A 122 27.05 -17.00 10.20
C LYS A 122 26.51 -18.13 11.07
N SER A 123 26.50 -19.35 10.54
CA SER A 123 25.99 -20.54 11.24
C SER A 123 26.84 -21.01 12.42
N HIS A 124 28.09 -20.54 12.54
CA HIS A 124 29.06 -21.01 13.55
C HIS A 124 29.28 -22.54 13.57
N HIS A 125 28.84 -23.23 12.51
CA HIS A 125 29.08 -24.64 12.26
C HIS A 125 30.15 -24.80 11.18
N ARG A 126 30.90 -25.89 11.24
CA ARG A 126 31.87 -26.24 10.18
C ARG A 126 31.17 -26.85 8.96
N THR A 127 30.06 -27.54 9.20
CA THR A 127 29.24 -28.21 8.20
C THR A 127 27.84 -27.61 8.15
N ALA A 128 27.07 -27.94 7.11
CA ALA A 128 25.72 -27.42 6.96
C ALA A 128 24.81 -27.86 8.12
N ILE A 129 23.96 -26.94 8.56
CA ILE A 129 22.92 -27.20 9.56
C ILE A 129 21.95 -28.23 8.98
N HIS A 130 21.72 -29.29 9.75
CA HIS A 130 20.78 -30.34 9.41
C HIS A 130 19.37 -29.98 9.86
N LYS A 131 19.21 -29.38 11.05
CA LYS A 131 17.91 -28.93 11.57
C LYS A 131 18.07 -27.71 12.49
N ILE A 132 17.12 -26.79 12.41
CA ILE A 132 16.92 -25.69 13.36
C ILE A 132 15.58 -25.88 14.10
N MET A 133 15.56 -25.63 15.40
CA MET A 133 14.38 -25.76 16.25
C MET A 133 14.29 -24.58 17.22
N PHE A 134 13.08 -24.15 17.55
CA PHE A 134 12.82 -23.22 18.64
C PHE A 134 12.49 -23.98 19.91
N CYS A 135 13.17 -23.67 21.00
CA CYS A 135 12.90 -24.20 22.34
C CYS A 135 12.22 -23.12 23.18
N PRO A 136 10.88 -23.18 23.38
CA PRO A 136 10.18 -22.21 24.20
C PRO A 136 10.42 -22.44 25.68
N GLU A 137 10.34 -21.38 26.48
CA GLU A 137 10.16 -21.52 27.93
C GLU A 137 8.70 -21.87 28.22
N VAL A 138 8.47 -22.94 28.99
CA VAL A 138 7.13 -23.35 29.43
C VAL A 138 6.76 -22.59 30.69
N LEU A 139 5.72 -21.76 30.60
CA LEU A 139 5.21 -20.98 31.72
C LEU A 139 4.47 -21.88 32.74
N PRO A 140 4.21 -21.40 33.98
CA PRO A 140 3.50 -22.18 35.00
C PRO A 140 2.10 -22.65 34.57
N ASP A 141 1.46 -21.95 33.64
CA ASP A 141 0.18 -22.31 33.02
C ASP A 141 0.32 -23.32 31.86
N ARG A 142 1.54 -23.84 31.63
CA ARG A 142 1.94 -24.72 30.51
C ARG A 142 1.70 -24.09 29.12
N THR A 143 1.60 -22.77 29.02
CA THR A 143 1.61 -22.08 27.73
C THR A 143 3.03 -21.73 27.30
N THR A 144 3.21 -21.52 26.00
CA THR A 144 4.48 -21.13 25.40
C THR A 144 4.29 -19.86 24.56
N SER A 145 5.34 -19.05 24.50
CA SER A 145 5.35 -17.84 23.69
C SER A 145 6.68 -17.69 22.97
N PHE A 146 6.66 -17.03 21.81
CA PHE A 146 7.90 -16.67 21.10
C PHE A 146 8.68 -15.53 21.77
N HIS A 147 8.19 -14.96 22.87
CA HIS A 147 8.88 -13.93 23.65
C HIS A 147 9.95 -14.50 24.59
N ARG A 148 9.88 -15.80 24.93
CA ARG A 148 10.78 -16.44 25.89
C ARG A 148 11.22 -17.81 25.39
N GLY A 149 12.52 -18.00 25.28
CA GLY A 149 13.11 -19.23 24.76
C GLY A 149 14.44 -18.96 24.07
N PHE A 150 14.88 -19.93 23.27
CA PHE A 150 16.12 -19.86 22.50
C PHE A 150 16.00 -20.77 21.26
N TYR A 151 16.90 -20.61 20.30
CA TYR A 151 16.98 -21.51 19.15
C TYR A 151 18.12 -22.52 19.33
N LEU A 152 17.94 -23.71 18.77
CA LEU A 152 18.96 -24.74 18.67
C LEU A 152 19.19 -25.08 17.20
N THR A 153 20.45 -25.24 16.80
CA THR A 153 20.81 -25.77 15.48
C THR A 153 21.70 -26.98 15.64
N VAL A 154 21.44 -28.03 14.86
CA VAL A 154 22.19 -29.29 14.89
C VAL A 154 22.79 -29.61 13.53
N THR A 155 24.03 -30.11 13.50
CA THR A 155 24.67 -30.66 12.30
C THR A 155 24.57 -32.18 12.28
N LYS A 156 24.81 -32.79 11.10
CA LYS A 156 24.84 -34.25 10.98
C LYS A 156 25.94 -34.92 11.83
N GLU A 157 27.01 -34.20 12.15
CA GLU A 157 28.12 -34.69 12.99
C GLU A 157 27.81 -34.65 14.49
N GLY A 158 26.63 -34.13 14.85
CA GLY A 158 26.14 -34.08 16.22
C GLY A 158 26.57 -32.88 17.05
N ILE A 159 27.02 -31.81 16.40
CA ILE A 159 27.29 -30.52 17.05
C ILE A 159 25.97 -29.74 17.14
N ILE A 160 25.64 -29.28 18.35
CA ILE A 160 24.43 -28.53 18.66
C ILE A 160 24.83 -27.15 19.18
N ASN A 161 24.41 -26.09 18.48
CA ASN A 161 24.65 -24.70 18.90
C ASN A 161 23.38 -24.09 19.51
N TYR A 162 23.58 -23.32 20.58
CA TYR A 162 22.55 -22.55 21.28
C TYR A 162 22.59 -21.10 20.80
N TRP A 163 21.41 -20.54 20.55
CA TRP A 163 21.24 -19.20 20.01
C TRP A 163 20.20 -18.43 20.81
N SER A 164 20.47 -17.15 21.09
CA SER A 164 19.49 -16.25 21.69
C SER A 164 18.29 -16.00 20.77
N LEU A 165 17.25 -15.33 21.27
CA LEU A 165 16.08 -14.92 20.45
C LEU A 165 16.45 -13.99 19.30
N ASP A 166 17.53 -13.23 19.44
CA ASP A 166 18.09 -12.34 18.42
C ASP A 166 19.07 -13.07 17.48
N LEU A 167 19.16 -14.40 17.59
CA LEU A 167 20.07 -15.28 16.84
C LEU A 167 21.56 -14.96 17.08
N GLU A 168 21.90 -14.55 18.30
CA GLU A 168 23.29 -14.45 18.75
C GLU A 168 23.78 -15.81 19.26
N TYR A 169 24.98 -16.20 18.87
CA TYR A 169 25.58 -17.47 19.29
C TYR A 169 25.94 -17.43 20.78
N GLU A 170 25.45 -18.40 21.57
CA GLU A 170 25.76 -18.50 23.00
C GLU A 170 26.84 -19.55 23.29
N ARG A 171 26.62 -20.79 22.82
CA ARG A 171 27.48 -21.94 23.14
C ARG A 171 27.25 -23.12 22.20
N SER A 172 28.14 -24.11 22.29
CA SER A 172 28.06 -25.38 21.55
C SER A 172 28.07 -26.58 22.50
N ALA A 173 27.42 -27.66 22.10
CA ALA A 173 27.40 -28.95 22.77
C ALA A 173 27.51 -30.06 21.72
N GLN A 174 27.90 -31.27 22.13
CA GLN A 174 28.05 -32.39 21.20
C GLN A 174 27.32 -33.64 21.71
N SER A 175 26.58 -34.28 20.82
CA SER A 175 26.02 -35.61 21.06
C SER A 175 27.04 -36.67 20.62
N VAL A 176 27.46 -37.51 21.55
CA VAL A 176 28.41 -38.60 21.31
C VAL A 176 27.84 -39.89 21.89
N ASN A 177 28.09 -41.03 21.24
CA ASN A 177 27.80 -42.34 21.79
C ASN A 177 28.94 -42.80 22.71
N PRO A 178 28.70 -42.98 24.02
CA PRO A 178 29.75 -43.44 24.93
C PRO A 178 30.20 -44.88 24.67
N CYS A 179 29.37 -45.69 24.02
CA CYS A 179 29.61 -47.12 23.83
C CYS A 179 30.43 -47.45 22.58
N LEU A 180 30.66 -46.47 21.69
CA LEU A 180 31.41 -46.67 20.45
C LEU A 180 32.78 -46.01 20.51
N LYS A 181 33.79 -46.69 19.97
CA LYS A 181 35.15 -46.14 19.82
C LYS A 181 35.28 -45.15 18.66
N VAL A 182 34.25 -45.01 17.83
CA VAL A 182 34.24 -44.12 16.65
C VAL A 182 33.95 -42.69 17.12
N GLN A 183 34.82 -41.74 16.75
CA GLN A 183 34.76 -40.34 17.22
C GLN A 183 33.58 -39.52 16.66
N HIS A 184 32.89 -40.01 15.62
CA HIS A 184 31.81 -39.27 14.95
C HIS A 184 30.56 -40.14 14.77
N THR A 185 29.49 -39.81 15.50
CA THR A 185 28.16 -40.42 15.34
C THR A 185 27.28 -39.54 14.48
N LEU A 186 26.63 -40.11 13.45
CA LEU A 186 25.78 -39.33 12.55
C LEU A 186 24.38 -39.17 13.13
N ILE A 187 24.00 -37.94 13.47
CA ILE A 187 22.65 -37.60 13.91
C ILE A 187 21.71 -37.59 12.71
N THR A 188 20.56 -38.23 12.88
CA THR A 188 19.46 -38.26 11.91
C THR A 188 18.41 -37.19 12.20
N ASP A 189 18.06 -36.96 13.47
CA ASP A 189 17.12 -35.92 13.88
C ASP A 189 17.32 -35.45 15.34
N MET A 190 16.75 -34.30 15.67
CA MET A 190 16.74 -33.69 17.01
C MET A 190 15.35 -33.10 17.34
N ILE A 191 14.91 -33.30 18.58
CA ILE A 191 13.71 -32.66 19.16
C ILE A 191 14.05 -32.02 20.50
N VAL A 192 13.25 -31.02 20.88
CA VAL A 192 13.32 -30.34 22.17
C VAL A 192 12.08 -30.68 22.99
N MET A 193 12.28 -30.96 24.27
CA MET A 193 11.22 -31.33 25.23
C MET A 193 11.20 -30.30 26.36
N PRO A 194 10.57 -29.13 26.13
CA PRO A 194 10.79 -27.95 26.97
C PRO A 194 10.13 -28.06 28.35
N ASP A 195 9.05 -28.82 28.51
CA ASP A 195 8.34 -28.99 29.78
C ASP A 195 9.14 -29.83 30.80
N ILE A 196 10.00 -30.72 30.32
CA ILE A 196 10.92 -31.52 31.15
C ILE A 196 12.39 -31.11 31.01
N GLN A 197 12.69 -30.10 30.19
CA GLN A 197 14.04 -29.59 29.91
C GLN A 197 15.00 -30.66 29.36
N VAL A 198 14.52 -31.49 28.43
CA VAL A 198 15.32 -32.54 27.79
C VAL A 198 15.48 -32.25 26.29
N VAL A 199 16.64 -32.57 25.73
CA VAL A 199 16.86 -32.61 24.28
C VAL A 199 17.09 -34.05 23.86
N CYS A 200 16.37 -34.53 22.84
CA CYS A 200 16.55 -35.87 22.32
C CYS A 200 17.18 -35.83 20.93
N THR A 201 18.18 -36.68 20.71
CA THR A 201 18.79 -36.91 19.40
C THR A 201 18.65 -38.37 18.99
N SER A 202 18.44 -38.60 17.69
CA SER A 202 18.47 -39.92 17.08
C SER A 202 19.70 -40.06 16.19
N SER A 203 20.22 -41.28 16.04
CA SER A 203 21.38 -41.51 15.19
C SER A 203 21.18 -42.65 14.18
N THR A 204 22.10 -42.76 13.23
CA THR A 204 22.17 -43.88 12.28
C THR A 204 22.51 -45.22 12.94
N GLU A 205 22.95 -45.21 14.20
CA GLU A 205 23.30 -46.41 14.99
C GLU A 205 22.07 -47.05 15.64
N CYS A 206 20.87 -46.60 15.27
CA CYS A 206 19.60 -47.11 15.78
C CYS A 206 19.47 -46.95 17.30
N ASP A 207 19.83 -45.75 17.78
CA ASP A 207 19.69 -45.33 19.18
C ASP A 207 18.96 -43.98 19.31
N LEU A 208 18.43 -43.74 20.52
CA LEU A 208 17.86 -42.48 20.98
C LEU A 208 18.62 -42.03 22.22
N ARG A 209 19.04 -40.77 22.24
CA ARG A 209 19.85 -40.18 23.31
C ARG A 209 19.10 -39.00 23.92
N PHE A 210 18.88 -39.04 25.22
CA PHE A 210 18.16 -37.99 25.97
C PHE A 210 19.14 -37.23 26.85
N TYR A 211 19.29 -35.94 26.59
CA TYR A 211 20.19 -35.03 27.28
C TYR A 211 19.43 -34.12 28.23
N ASP A 212 19.88 -34.03 29.48
CA ASP A 212 19.38 -33.05 30.45
C ASP A 212 19.94 -31.67 30.12
N THR A 213 19.03 -30.71 29.94
CA THR A 213 19.37 -29.31 29.65
C THR A 213 19.04 -28.37 30.81
N ALA A 214 18.62 -28.91 31.95
CA ALA A 214 18.41 -28.14 33.16
C ALA A 214 19.68 -27.37 33.55
N ALA A 215 19.51 -26.13 34.02
CA ALA A 215 20.61 -25.24 34.40
C ALA A 215 21.68 -25.05 33.30
N LYS A 216 21.28 -25.12 32.02
CA LYS A 216 22.17 -25.04 30.85
C LYS A 216 23.25 -26.15 30.85
N LYS A 217 23.00 -27.32 31.43
CA LYS A 217 23.89 -28.49 31.22
C LYS A 217 23.59 -29.18 29.89
N PHE A 218 24.40 -30.16 29.50
CA PHE A 218 24.12 -31.00 28.34
C PHE A 218 24.62 -32.42 28.62
N ASP A 219 23.99 -33.07 29.61
CA ASP A 219 24.46 -34.33 30.17
C ASP A 219 23.58 -35.48 29.66
N LEU A 220 24.19 -36.53 29.10
CA LEU A 220 23.47 -37.71 28.62
C LEU A 220 22.85 -38.48 29.80
N ARG A 221 21.52 -38.56 29.84
CA ARG A 221 20.78 -39.26 30.91
C ARG A 221 20.36 -40.66 30.51
N ILE A 222 19.72 -40.79 29.35
CA ILE A 222 19.15 -42.07 28.90
C ILE A 222 19.59 -42.30 27.47
N MET A 223 20.07 -43.51 27.20
CA MET A 223 20.31 -44.00 25.85
C MET A 223 19.53 -45.29 25.63
N ILE A 224 18.60 -45.24 24.68
CA ILE A 224 17.84 -46.42 24.22
C ILE A 224 18.49 -46.89 22.93
N SER A 225 19.06 -48.09 22.94
CA SER A 225 19.83 -48.67 21.82
C SER A 225 19.18 -49.94 21.28
N GLY A 226 19.55 -50.36 20.07
CA GLY A 226 19.05 -51.61 19.49
C GLY A 226 17.63 -51.49 18.94
N LEU A 227 17.28 -50.33 18.38
CA LEU A 227 16.11 -50.21 17.52
C LEU A 227 16.35 -51.03 16.23
N GLU A 228 15.30 -51.65 15.69
CA GLU A 228 15.40 -52.49 14.48
C GLU A 228 15.84 -51.68 13.25
N TYR A 229 15.41 -50.42 13.18
CA TYR A 229 15.75 -49.47 12.12
C TYR A 229 16.06 -48.10 12.71
N ALA A 230 16.91 -47.33 12.03
CA ALA A 230 17.25 -45.97 12.46
C ALA A 230 16.04 -45.05 12.36
N VAL A 231 15.80 -44.28 13.43
CA VAL A 231 14.81 -43.21 13.47
C VAL A 231 15.34 -42.04 12.65
N ILE A 232 14.54 -41.50 11.74
CA ILE A 232 14.95 -40.46 10.78
C ILE A 232 14.17 -39.16 10.93
N CYS A 233 13.01 -39.20 11.57
CA CYS A 233 12.28 -38.00 11.94
C CYS A 233 11.56 -38.21 13.28
N MET A 234 11.48 -37.15 14.07
CA MET A 234 10.89 -37.14 15.39
C MET A 234 10.10 -35.84 15.59
N ASP A 235 9.03 -35.94 16.38
CA ASP A 235 8.28 -34.79 16.86
C ASP A 235 7.88 -34.98 18.32
N TYR A 236 7.80 -33.87 19.05
CA TYR A 236 7.40 -33.86 20.45
C TYR A 236 6.20 -32.96 20.68
N TYR A 237 5.18 -33.53 21.30
CA TYR A 237 4.00 -32.81 21.76
C TYR A 237 3.82 -32.98 23.26
N PHE A 238 3.65 -31.88 23.97
CA PHE A 238 3.21 -31.88 25.37
C PHE A 238 1.83 -31.25 25.47
N SER A 239 0.95 -31.84 26.27
CA SER A 239 -0.38 -31.27 26.49
C SER A 239 -0.31 -30.04 27.39
N LYS A 240 -1.20 -29.07 27.10
CA LYS A 240 -1.49 -27.94 28.00
C LYS A 240 -2.16 -28.43 29.28
N ASN A 241 -2.92 -29.52 29.19
CA ASN A 241 -3.52 -30.16 30.36
C ASN A 241 -2.51 -31.11 31.00
N ILE A 242 -2.13 -30.80 32.24
CA ILE A 242 -1.10 -31.56 32.97
C ILE A 242 -1.50 -33.03 33.25
N LYS A 243 -2.81 -33.35 33.18
CA LYS A 243 -3.32 -34.72 33.39
C LYS A 243 -3.20 -35.60 32.14
N GLU A 244 -2.94 -35.02 30.98
CA GLU A 244 -2.76 -35.79 29.74
C GLU A 244 -1.28 -36.14 29.54
N ASP A 245 -1.03 -37.29 28.94
CA ASP A 245 0.32 -37.76 28.62
C ASP A 245 0.98 -36.84 27.55
N SER A 246 2.30 -36.69 27.62
CA SER A 246 3.12 -36.14 26.53
C SER A 246 3.49 -37.24 25.54
N TYR A 247 3.67 -36.89 24.27
CA TYR A 247 3.91 -37.83 23.18
C TYR A 247 5.17 -37.50 22.41
N ILE A 248 5.99 -38.52 22.17
CA ILE A 248 7.11 -38.50 21.22
C ILE A 248 6.71 -39.39 20.06
N VAL A 249 6.64 -38.84 18.85
CA VAL A 249 6.36 -39.59 17.63
C VAL A 249 7.66 -39.78 16.87
N LEU A 250 7.93 -41.02 16.45
CA LEU A 250 9.16 -41.43 15.77
C LEU A 250 8.81 -42.07 14.44
N GLY A 251 9.47 -41.65 13.36
CA GLY A 251 9.42 -42.29 12.05
C GLY A 251 10.76 -42.94 11.70
N ASP A 252 10.73 -44.19 11.24
CA ASP A 252 11.95 -44.95 10.92
C ASP A 252 12.15 -45.20 9.41
N MET A 253 13.32 -45.77 9.07
CA MET A 253 13.68 -46.12 7.70
C MET A 253 12.85 -47.26 7.10
N SER A 254 12.14 -48.06 7.91
CA SER A 254 11.27 -49.12 7.37
C SER A 254 9.91 -48.60 6.89
N GLY A 255 9.58 -47.34 7.22
CA GLY A 255 8.25 -46.78 7.00
C GLY A 255 7.29 -47.04 8.16
N SER A 256 7.81 -47.46 9.32
CA SER A 256 7.04 -47.66 10.55
C SER A 256 7.02 -46.39 11.40
N VAL A 257 5.95 -46.22 12.18
CA VAL A 257 5.79 -45.11 13.13
C VAL A 257 5.67 -45.67 14.53
N LYS A 258 6.44 -45.13 15.47
CA LYS A 258 6.41 -45.52 16.89
C LYS A 258 6.02 -44.31 17.71
N VAL A 259 5.07 -44.46 18.63
CA VAL A 259 4.65 -43.39 19.54
C VAL A 259 5.00 -43.79 20.96
N MET A 260 5.77 -42.96 21.64
CA MET A 260 6.11 -43.12 23.04
C MET A 260 5.32 -42.09 23.87
N SER A 261 4.65 -42.52 24.94
CA SER A 261 3.88 -41.62 25.80
C SER A 261 4.26 -41.76 27.27
N PHE A 262 4.30 -40.64 27.99
CA PHE A 262 4.61 -40.61 29.43
C PHE A 262 3.85 -39.48 30.13
N SER A 263 3.65 -39.63 31.45
CA SER A 263 3.02 -38.60 32.28
C SER A 263 3.99 -37.44 32.55
N PRO A 264 3.63 -36.18 32.21
CA PRO A 264 4.46 -35.02 32.50
C PRO A 264 4.68 -34.76 34.00
N ILE A 265 3.70 -35.12 34.84
CA ILE A 265 3.75 -34.94 36.31
C ILE A 265 4.82 -35.84 36.90
N GLU A 266 4.84 -37.10 36.48
CA GLU A 266 5.82 -38.07 36.95
C GLU A 266 7.18 -37.88 36.28
N ARG A 267 7.25 -37.00 35.26
CA ARG A 267 8.37 -36.82 34.33
C ARG A 267 8.81 -38.11 33.64
N GLY A 268 7.96 -39.14 33.65
CA GLY A 268 8.26 -40.48 33.15
C GLY A 268 9.65 -40.96 33.59
N PRO A 269 10.46 -41.52 32.68
CA PRO A 269 11.82 -41.97 33.00
C PRO A 269 12.83 -40.82 33.20
N PHE A 270 12.44 -39.56 32.96
CA PHE A 270 13.33 -38.39 32.97
C PHE A 270 13.41 -37.67 34.33
N LYS A 271 12.88 -38.29 35.38
CA LYS A 271 12.99 -37.76 36.75
C LYS A 271 14.46 -37.74 37.19
N GLN A 272 14.88 -36.63 37.81
CA GLN A 272 16.23 -36.55 38.39
C GLN A 272 16.30 -37.44 39.65
N GLU A 273 17.00 -38.56 39.54
CA GLU A 273 17.36 -39.41 40.67
C GLU A 273 18.83 -39.20 41.02
N PRO A 274 19.17 -38.79 42.26
CA PRO A 274 20.55 -38.48 42.64
C PRO A 274 21.50 -39.68 42.67
N GLN A 275 21.00 -40.91 42.48
CA GLN A 275 21.79 -42.14 42.54
C GLN A 275 22.18 -42.72 41.17
N ARG A 276 21.71 -42.15 40.04
CA ARG A 276 22.00 -42.66 38.69
C ARG A 276 22.41 -41.54 37.74
N ASP A 277 23.67 -41.54 37.31
CA ASP A 277 24.19 -40.52 36.40
C ASP A 277 23.74 -40.72 34.95
N SER A 278 23.77 -41.96 34.45
CA SER A 278 23.31 -42.32 33.09
C SER A 278 22.75 -43.75 33.01
N LEU A 279 21.70 -43.95 32.21
CA LEU A 279 21.01 -45.22 31.99
C LEU A 279 21.13 -45.66 30.54
N PHE A 280 21.70 -46.85 30.32
CA PHE A 280 21.81 -47.48 29.01
C PHE A 280 20.90 -48.69 28.95
N ILE A 281 19.92 -48.68 28.05
CA ILE A 281 18.93 -49.76 27.93
C ILE A 281 18.73 -50.17 26.47
N ARG A 282 18.45 -51.45 26.23
CA ARG A 282 18.09 -51.95 24.90
C ARG A 282 16.59 -51.78 24.64
N TYR A 283 16.21 -51.52 23.40
CA TYR A 283 14.82 -51.28 23.02
C TYR A 283 13.90 -52.47 23.37
N GLU A 284 14.37 -53.71 23.18
CA GLU A 284 13.64 -54.92 23.58
C GLU A 284 13.29 -54.96 25.07
N SER A 285 14.20 -54.48 25.93
CA SER A 285 13.98 -54.36 27.38
C SER A 285 12.94 -53.27 27.69
N VAL A 286 12.93 -52.18 26.93
CA VAL A 286 11.91 -51.13 27.07
C VAL A 286 10.52 -51.68 26.72
N LEU A 287 10.40 -52.50 25.67
CA LEU A 287 9.14 -53.17 25.30
C LEU A 287 8.66 -54.15 26.39
N LYS A 288 9.59 -54.79 27.12
CA LYS A 288 9.27 -55.64 28.28
C LYS A 288 8.86 -54.86 29.54
N GLY A 289 8.89 -53.52 29.50
CA GLY A 289 8.47 -52.66 30.60
C GLY A 289 9.56 -52.40 31.65
N GLU A 290 10.84 -52.67 31.36
CA GLU A 290 11.94 -52.39 32.29
C GLU A 290 12.12 -50.88 32.54
N LEU A 291 11.75 -50.03 31.57
CA LEU A 291 11.75 -48.57 31.72
C LEU A 291 10.39 -48.08 32.23
N LYS A 292 10.26 -47.96 33.55
CA LYS A 292 9.00 -47.53 34.19
C LYS A 292 8.58 -46.12 33.72
N GLY A 293 7.28 -45.93 33.50
CA GLY A 293 6.69 -44.63 33.16
C GLY A 293 6.69 -44.26 31.67
N LEU A 294 7.18 -45.15 30.78
CA LEU A 294 7.14 -44.96 29.32
C LEU A 294 6.25 -46.05 28.67
N LYS A 295 5.20 -45.63 27.98
CA LYS A 295 4.34 -46.53 27.17
C LYS A 295 4.71 -46.41 25.70
N ILE A 296 4.65 -47.50 24.95
CA ILE A 296 5.03 -47.55 23.53
C ILE A 296 3.90 -48.17 22.71
N VAL A 297 3.57 -47.53 21.60
CA VAL A 297 2.67 -48.06 20.56
C VAL A 297 3.41 -48.09 19.24
N GLU A 298 3.39 -49.24 18.55
CA GLU A 298 4.06 -49.42 17.27
C GLU A 298 3.07 -49.61 16.12
N PHE A 299 3.28 -48.85 15.04
CA PHE A 299 2.60 -49.01 13.75
C PHE A 299 3.61 -49.48 12.70
N LYS A 300 3.69 -50.80 12.50
CA LYS A 300 4.67 -51.41 11.59
C LYS A 300 4.27 -51.26 10.12
N ASN A 301 5.23 -50.90 9.28
CA ASN A 301 5.12 -50.82 7.81
C ASN A 301 3.90 -50.02 7.32
N VAL A 302 3.64 -48.86 7.95
CA VAL A 302 2.58 -47.93 7.52
C VAL A 302 2.83 -47.41 6.12
N HIS A 303 4.10 -47.08 5.85
CA HIS A 303 4.60 -46.62 4.58
C HIS A 303 5.52 -47.68 3.97
N THR A 304 5.60 -47.73 2.64
CA THR A 304 6.51 -48.64 1.92
C THR A 304 7.92 -48.05 1.72
N ASP A 305 8.14 -46.83 2.16
CA ASP A 305 9.40 -46.08 2.05
C ASP A 305 9.57 -45.25 3.34
N TRP A 306 10.77 -44.69 3.53
CA TRP A 306 11.22 -43.93 4.69
C TRP A 306 10.20 -42.86 5.12
N VAL A 307 9.90 -42.80 6.41
CA VAL A 307 9.09 -41.72 6.97
C VAL A 307 9.88 -40.41 6.92
N LYS A 308 9.35 -39.38 6.26
CA LYS A 308 10.04 -38.09 6.05
C LYS A 308 9.73 -37.06 7.11
N GLN A 309 8.50 -37.04 7.60
CA GLN A 309 8.08 -36.13 8.65
C GLN A 309 6.99 -36.81 9.48
N VAL A 310 7.00 -36.54 10.78
CA VAL A 310 5.97 -36.93 11.72
C VAL A 310 5.54 -35.70 12.52
N ALA A 311 4.30 -35.69 12.99
CA ALA A 311 3.82 -34.67 13.91
C ALA A 311 2.64 -35.19 14.74
N TYR A 312 2.50 -34.72 15.98
CA TYR A 312 1.31 -34.99 16.80
C TYR A 312 0.48 -33.73 17.00
N TYR A 313 -0.84 -33.83 16.80
CA TYR A 313 -1.75 -32.70 16.95
C TYR A 313 -2.74 -32.96 18.09
N GLY A 314 -2.61 -32.16 19.15
CA GLY A 314 -3.43 -32.28 20.35
C GLY A 314 -4.92 -32.04 20.11
N SER A 315 -5.26 -31.08 19.25
CA SER A 315 -6.66 -30.78 18.88
C SER A 315 -7.38 -31.98 18.27
N LEU A 316 -6.64 -32.80 17.51
CA LEU A 316 -7.15 -34.00 16.83
C LEU A 316 -6.91 -35.29 17.64
N ARG A 317 -6.09 -35.24 18.70
CA ARG A 317 -5.60 -36.40 19.47
C ARG A 317 -5.06 -37.53 18.58
N ALA A 318 -4.29 -37.13 17.57
CA ALA A 318 -3.84 -38.02 16.51
C ALA A 318 -2.48 -37.58 15.96
N PHE A 319 -1.75 -38.54 15.39
CA PHE A 319 -0.48 -38.28 14.73
C PHE A 319 -0.65 -38.27 13.21
N MET A 320 0.26 -37.55 12.54
CA MET A 320 0.42 -37.58 11.10
C MET A 320 1.82 -38.03 10.75
N SER A 321 1.94 -38.81 9.68
CA SER A 321 3.23 -39.26 9.14
C SER A 321 3.23 -39.18 7.61
N SER A 322 4.33 -38.71 7.03
CA SER A 322 4.48 -38.61 5.57
C SER A 322 5.64 -39.43 5.04
N SER A 323 5.54 -39.88 3.79
CA SER A 323 6.54 -40.68 3.12
C SER A 323 6.54 -40.41 1.61
N ARG A 324 7.65 -40.76 0.93
CA ARG A 324 7.79 -40.65 -0.54
C ARG A 324 7.18 -41.83 -1.30
N CYS A 325 6.27 -42.57 -0.69
CA CYS A 325 5.54 -43.65 -1.36
C CYS A 325 4.24 -43.16 -2.00
N CYS A 326 3.82 -43.82 -3.08
CA CYS A 326 2.57 -43.52 -3.79
C CYS A 326 1.34 -44.14 -3.12
N ASN A 327 1.50 -45.26 -2.42
CA ASN A 327 0.39 -46.03 -1.84
C ASN A 327 -0.22 -45.40 -0.58
N CYS A 328 0.61 -44.75 0.23
CA CYS A 328 0.22 -44.08 1.47
C CYS A 328 1.18 -42.92 1.73
N SER A 329 1.05 -41.84 0.94
CA SER A 329 1.98 -40.71 0.99
C SER A 329 1.89 -39.94 2.30
N LEU A 330 0.71 -39.87 2.90
CA LEU A 330 0.49 -39.35 4.25
C LEU A 330 -0.57 -40.17 4.97
N LEU A 331 -0.28 -40.52 6.23
CA LEU A 331 -1.22 -41.16 7.14
C LEU A 331 -1.62 -40.15 8.20
N PHE A 332 -2.91 -40.08 8.49
CA PHE A 332 -3.46 -39.42 9.67
C PHE A 332 -4.20 -40.48 10.50
N SER A 333 -3.72 -40.74 11.72
CA SER A 333 -4.21 -41.84 12.56
C SER A 333 -4.27 -41.47 14.03
N ASP A 334 -5.27 -42.01 14.73
CA ASP A 334 -5.28 -41.99 16.20
C ASP A 334 -4.27 -42.98 16.78
N LEU A 335 -4.03 -42.87 18.10
CA LEU A 335 -3.09 -43.73 18.82
C LEU A 335 -3.51 -45.21 18.88
N THR A 336 -4.79 -45.52 18.65
CA THR A 336 -5.26 -46.91 18.60
C THR A 336 -5.23 -47.49 17.19
N GLY A 337 -5.23 -46.64 16.15
CA GLY A 337 -5.38 -47.03 14.76
C GLY A 337 -6.76 -47.57 14.39
N ALA A 338 -7.70 -47.65 15.34
CA ALA A 338 -9.01 -48.27 15.14
C ALA A 338 -10.11 -47.26 14.78
N ARG A 339 -9.98 -46.00 15.22
CA ARG A 339 -11.06 -45.00 15.09
C ARG A 339 -10.82 -44.03 13.94
N ILE A 340 -9.59 -43.56 13.78
CA ILE A 340 -9.24 -42.53 12.81
C ILE A 340 -8.11 -43.11 11.98
N GLN A 341 -8.37 -43.36 10.69
CA GLN A 341 -7.33 -43.78 9.75
C GLN A 341 -7.62 -43.21 8.36
N TYR A 342 -6.97 -42.09 8.06
CA TYR A 342 -7.08 -41.42 6.76
C TYR A 342 -5.76 -41.56 6.01
N LYS A 343 -5.81 -42.21 4.85
CA LYS A 343 -4.64 -42.41 3.97
C LYS A 343 -4.75 -41.51 2.75
N PHE A 344 -3.77 -40.64 2.57
CA PHE A 344 -3.66 -39.74 1.43
C PHE A 344 -2.70 -40.33 0.40
N LYS A 345 -3.08 -40.28 -0.88
CA LYS A 345 -2.31 -40.84 -1.99
C LYS A 345 -1.88 -39.74 -2.95
N VAL A 346 -0.57 -39.61 -3.15
CA VAL A 346 0.06 -38.67 -4.08
C VAL A 346 1.15 -39.41 -4.86
N ASN A 347 1.15 -39.32 -6.19
CA ASN A 347 1.97 -40.19 -7.05
C ASN A 347 3.48 -40.17 -6.72
N MET A 348 4.07 -39.01 -6.43
CA MET A 348 5.49 -38.86 -6.10
C MET A 348 5.75 -38.80 -4.57
N GLY A 349 4.71 -39.02 -3.77
CA GLY A 349 4.75 -38.96 -2.31
C GLY A 349 4.85 -37.54 -1.72
N ILE A 350 4.93 -37.46 -0.39
CA ILE A 350 4.94 -36.21 0.38
C ILE A 350 6.23 -36.13 1.21
N SER A 351 7.00 -35.07 1.04
CA SER A 351 8.25 -34.84 1.78
C SER A 351 8.03 -34.03 3.05
N CYS A 352 7.07 -33.10 3.04
CA CYS A 352 6.77 -32.25 4.18
C CYS A 352 5.29 -31.90 4.24
N PHE A 353 4.80 -31.62 5.43
CA PHE A 353 3.45 -31.16 5.67
C PHE A 353 3.38 -30.22 6.87
N THR A 354 2.29 -29.47 6.95
CA THR A 354 1.96 -28.61 8.07
C THR A 354 0.45 -28.55 8.23
N PHE A 355 -0.02 -28.42 9.46
CA PHE A 355 -1.44 -28.37 9.79
C PHE A 355 -1.74 -27.09 10.54
N CYS A 356 -2.72 -26.35 10.05
CA CYS A 356 -3.24 -25.18 10.71
C CYS A 356 -4.46 -25.57 11.54
N GLU A 357 -4.34 -25.58 12.87
CA GLU A 357 -5.45 -25.93 13.77
C GLU A 357 -6.60 -24.91 13.68
N GLU A 358 -6.27 -23.61 13.58
CA GLU A 358 -7.26 -22.52 13.50
C GLU A 358 -8.11 -22.58 12.23
N GLY A 359 -7.48 -22.83 11.07
CA GLY A 359 -8.15 -22.93 9.78
C GLY A 359 -8.65 -24.34 9.43
N GLN A 360 -8.27 -25.36 10.20
CA GLN A 360 -8.49 -26.78 9.89
C GLN A 360 -8.01 -27.20 8.50
N LEU A 361 -6.85 -26.68 8.08
CA LEU A 361 -6.25 -26.93 6.77
C LEU A 361 -4.97 -27.74 6.91
N LEU A 362 -4.88 -28.83 6.14
CA LEU A 362 -3.66 -29.61 5.99
C LEU A 362 -2.97 -29.19 4.69
N ILE A 363 -1.71 -28.78 4.78
CA ILE A 363 -0.93 -28.35 3.62
C ILE A 363 0.24 -29.31 3.45
N THR A 364 0.42 -29.82 2.22
CA THR A 364 1.45 -30.82 1.91
C THR A 364 2.32 -30.37 0.75
N GLY A 365 3.60 -30.72 0.79
CA GLY A 365 4.57 -30.45 -0.27
C GLY A 365 5.45 -31.68 -0.52
N GLY A 366 5.83 -31.89 -1.77
CA GLY A 366 6.47 -33.12 -2.20
C GLY A 366 7.60 -32.95 -3.23
N PRO A 367 8.14 -34.09 -3.70
CA PRO A 367 9.07 -34.15 -4.83
C PRO A 367 8.48 -33.76 -6.18
N ASP A 368 7.15 -33.71 -6.29
CA ASP A 368 6.43 -33.29 -7.50
C ASP A 368 6.32 -31.76 -7.65
N CYS A 369 6.93 -30.99 -6.75
CA CYS A 369 6.98 -29.53 -6.79
C CYS A 369 5.59 -28.85 -6.66
N ILE A 370 4.57 -29.57 -6.16
CA ILE A 370 3.20 -29.05 -6.02
C ILE A 370 2.87 -28.90 -4.54
N VAL A 371 2.41 -27.70 -4.15
CA VAL A 371 1.82 -27.49 -2.82
C VAL A 371 0.34 -27.80 -2.89
N ARG A 372 -0.18 -28.58 -1.94
CA ARG A 372 -1.60 -28.95 -1.91
C ARG A 372 -2.23 -28.56 -0.59
N VAL A 373 -3.45 -28.06 -0.65
CA VAL A 373 -4.29 -27.74 0.50
C VAL A 373 -5.39 -28.79 0.58
N TRP A 374 -5.54 -29.42 1.73
CA TRP A 374 -6.47 -30.51 1.99
C TRP A 374 -7.37 -30.15 3.16
N ASN A 375 -8.59 -30.66 3.11
CA ASN A 375 -9.34 -30.92 4.33
C ASN A 375 -8.79 -32.20 4.95
N PRO A 376 -8.35 -32.21 6.23
CA PRO A 376 -7.73 -33.36 6.88
C PRO A 376 -8.65 -34.60 6.94
N PHE A 377 -9.96 -34.44 6.81
CA PHE A 377 -10.93 -35.54 6.85
C PHE A 377 -11.37 -36.03 5.46
N VAL A 378 -10.88 -35.40 4.38
CA VAL A 378 -11.23 -35.74 2.99
C VAL A 378 -9.96 -36.10 2.21
N THR A 379 -9.70 -37.39 2.05
CA THR A 379 -8.45 -37.90 1.44
C THR A 379 -8.49 -38.01 -0.09
N ARG A 380 -9.69 -38.03 -0.69
CA ARG A 380 -9.86 -38.38 -2.11
C ARG A 380 -9.32 -37.31 -3.06
N ARG A 381 -9.42 -36.03 -2.69
CA ARG A 381 -9.00 -34.90 -3.53
C ARG A 381 -8.56 -33.73 -2.65
N ALA A 382 -7.49 -33.06 -3.07
CA ALA A 382 -7.08 -31.80 -2.48
C ALA A 382 -8.11 -30.70 -2.81
N SER A 383 -8.38 -29.83 -1.84
CA SER A 383 -9.25 -28.66 -2.01
C SER A 383 -8.65 -27.69 -3.03
N SER A 384 -7.33 -27.45 -2.93
CA SER A 384 -6.59 -26.56 -3.83
C SER A 384 -5.22 -27.14 -4.14
N THR A 385 -4.72 -26.91 -5.36
CA THR A 385 -3.38 -27.33 -5.78
C THR A 385 -2.64 -26.16 -6.40
N PHE A 386 -1.44 -25.87 -5.89
CA PHE A 386 -0.60 -24.77 -6.31
C PHE A 386 0.61 -25.30 -7.08
N GLN A 387 0.65 -24.96 -8.36
CA GLN A 387 1.72 -25.34 -9.29
C GLN A 387 2.62 -24.13 -9.58
N GLY A 388 3.92 -24.37 -9.75
CA GLY A 388 4.85 -23.35 -10.22
C GLY A 388 6.27 -23.44 -9.68
N HIS A 389 6.51 -24.23 -8.63
CA HIS A 389 7.88 -24.53 -8.19
C HIS A 389 8.60 -25.39 -9.22
N ARG A 390 9.92 -25.16 -9.38
CA ARG A 390 10.76 -25.93 -10.30
C ARG A 390 11.50 -27.06 -9.60
N ALA A 391 11.68 -26.95 -8.29
CA ALA A 391 12.35 -27.94 -7.46
C ALA A 391 11.46 -28.47 -6.32
N PRO A 392 11.80 -29.63 -5.74
CA PRO A 392 11.06 -30.22 -4.63
C PRO A 392 10.89 -29.27 -3.45
N ILE A 393 9.73 -29.35 -2.80
CA ILE A 393 9.40 -28.54 -1.63
C ILE A 393 10.06 -29.17 -0.39
N CYS A 394 10.81 -28.36 0.37
CA CYS A 394 11.51 -28.80 1.58
C CYS A 394 10.90 -28.27 2.88
N ALA A 395 10.26 -27.09 2.87
CA ALA A 395 9.58 -26.57 4.05
C ALA A 395 8.29 -25.81 3.68
N LEU A 396 7.33 -25.84 4.61
CA LEU A 396 6.04 -25.17 4.50
C LEU A 396 5.75 -24.39 5.77
N VAL A 397 5.29 -23.16 5.61
CA VAL A 397 4.93 -22.25 6.70
C VAL A 397 3.54 -21.69 6.42
N VAL A 398 2.72 -21.62 7.47
CA VAL A 398 1.35 -21.12 7.40
C VAL A 398 1.22 -19.86 8.25
N GLN A 399 0.49 -18.89 7.75
CA GLN A 399 0.24 -17.61 8.42
C GLN A 399 -1.26 -17.27 8.37
N ASP A 400 -1.71 -16.43 9.30
CA ASP A 400 -3.06 -15.85 9.36
C ASP A 400 -4.18 -16.90 9.27
N ALA A 401 -4.15 -17.88 10.17
CA ALA A 401 -5.12 -18.98 10.24
C ALA A 401 -5.30 -19.77 8.91
N GLY A 402 -4.23 -19.88 8.11
CA GLY A 402 -4.27 -20.64 6.86
C GLY A 402 -4.62 -19.82 5.62
N LYS A 403 -4.74 -18.50 5.73
CA LYS A 403 -4.96 -17.63 4.57
C LYS A 403 -3.73 -17.55 3.67
N ARG A 404 -2.53 -17.55 4.26
CA ARG A 404 -1.26 -17.45 3.52
C ARG A 404 -0.37 -18.66 3.76
N VAL A 405 0.25 -19.14 2.68
CA VAL A 405 1.18 -20.27 2.70
C VAL A 405 2.50 -19.86 2.07
N TYR A 406 3.58 -20.03 2.81
CA TYR A 406 4.95 -19.88 2.33
C TYR A 406 5.52 -21.26 2.07
N SER A 407 6.05 -21.45 0.88
CA SER A 407 6.63 -22.71 0.46
C SER A 407 8.08 -22.49 0.02
N LEU A 408 8.99 -23.18 0.68
CA LEU A 408 10.41 -23.17 0.39
C LEU A 408 10.77 -24.41 -0.43
N SER A 409 11.39 -24.20 -1.58
CA SER A 409 11.90 -25.27 -2.45
C SER A 409 13.41 -25.42 -2.34
N LYS A 410 13.92 -26.58 -2.77
CA LYS A 410 15.35 -26.90 -2.75
C LYS A 410 16.24 -25.97 -3.59
N ASP A 411 15.69 -25.34 -4.63
CA ASP A 411 16.39 -24.36 -5.48
C ASP A 411 16.43 -22.95 -4.86
N ARG A 412 16.16 -22.83 -3.55
CA ARG A 412 16.17 -21.55 -2.80
C ARG A 412 15.11 -20.56 -3.31
N CYS A 413 14.03 -21.07 -3.89
CA CYS A 413 12.85 -20.26 -4.21
C CYS A 413 11.83 -20.32 -3.06
N ILE A 414 11.29 -19.15 -2.70
CA ILE A 414 10.13 -19.07 -1.82
C ILE A 414 8.94 -18.64 -2.66
N LYS A 415 7.85 -19.40 -2.63
CA LYS A 415 6.57 -18.95 -3.18
C LYS A 415 5.58 -18.68 -2.07
N VAL A 416 4.87 -17.57 -2.21
CA VAL A 416 3.79 -17.13 -1.31
C VAL A 416 2.47 -17.34 -2.03
N TRP A 417 1.59 -18.11 -1.39
CA TRP A 417 0.29 -18.47 -1.93
C TRP A 417 -0.81 -17.88 -1.07
N ASP A 418 -1.86 -17.40 -1.73
CA ASP A 418 -3.12 -17.10 -1.09
C ASP A 418 -4.05 -18.30 -1.25
N VAL A 419 -4.55 -18.81 -0.13
CA VAL A 419 -5.43 -19.98 -0.12
C VAL A 419 -6.83 -19.63 -0.62
N LEU A 420 -7.30 -18.40 -0.39
CA LEU A 420 -8.64 -17.97 -0.77
C LEU A 420 -8.75 -17.74 -2.28
N THR A 421 -7.79 -17.01 -2.87
CA THR A 421 -7.77 -16.73 -4.32
C THR A 421 -7.13 -17.86 -5.14
N GLN A 422 -6.55 -18.85 -4.47
CA GLN A 422 -5.84 -19.98 -5.07
C GLN A 422 -4.71 -19.60 -6.03
N SER A 423 -4.05 -18.46 -5.80
CA SER A 423 -3.04 -17.92 -6.71
C SER A 423 -1.68 -17.74 -6.03
N CYS A 424 -0.62 -17.77 -6.84
CA CYS A 424 0.73 -17.39 -6.40
C CYS A 424 0.78 -15.87 -6.30
N ILE A 425 0.88 -15.31 -5.08
CA ILE A 425 1.07 -13.87 -4.89
C ILE A 425 2.49 -13.48 -5.30
N GLN A 426 3.49 -14.26 -4.88
CA GLN A 426 4.88 -13.90 -5.05
C GLN A 426 5.76 -15.11 -5.30
N THR A 427 6.71 -14.97 -6.22
CA THR A 427 7.87 -15.87 -6.38
C THR A 427 9.13 -15.11 -6.00
N TYR A 428 9.75 -15.50 -4.90
CA TYR A 428 10.93 -14.84 -4.33
C TYR A 428 12.17 -15.70 -4.56
N ASN A 429 13.08 -15.17 -5.39
CA ASN A 429 14.36 -15.79 -5.74
C ASN A 429 15.56 -15.04 -5.11
N GLY A 430 15.31 -14.24 -4.07
CA GLY A 430 16.32 -13.40 -3.42
C GLY A 430 17.20 -14.12 -2.40
N LEU A 431 17.06 -15.44 -2.24
CA LEU A 431 17.88 -16.18 -1.29
C LEU A 431 19.32 -16.35 -1.80
N PRO A 432 20.34 -15.95 -1.00
CA PRO A 432 21.75 -15.97 -1.38
C PRO A 432 22.26 -17.35 -1.80
N SER A 433 23.27 -17.41 -2.68
CA SER A 433 23.95 -18.67 -3.03
C SER A 433 24.81 -19.21 -1.90
N GLU A 434 25.18 -18.34 -0.95
CA GLU A 434 25.91 -18.66 0.27
C GLU A 434 25.16 -19.64 1.19
N LEU A 435 23.84 -19.79 1.03
CA LEU A 435 23.04 -20.84 1.69
C LEU A 435 23.33 -22.27 1.16
N GLY A 436 24.11 -22.40 0.10
CA GLY A 436 24.47 -23.67 -0.52
C GLY A 436 23.43 -24.18 -1.53
N GLU A 437 23.89 -24.66 -2.69
CA GLU A 437 23.00 -25.09 -3.80
C GLU A 437 22.51 -26.54 -3.66
N HIS A 438 23.17 -27.35 -2.84
CA HIS A 438 22.89 -28.79 -2.70
C HIS A 438 22.72 -29.25 -1.25
N THR A 439 22.69 -28.32 -0.29
CA THR A 439 22.53 -28.63 1.13
C THR A 439 21.05 -28.72 1.50
N SER A 440 20.74 -29.56 2.50
CA SER A 440 19.37 -29.63 3.03
C SER A 440 19.06 -28.33 3.75
N MET A 441 17.91 -27.73 3.44
CA MET A 441 17.42 -26.53 4.12
C MET A 441 16.33 -26.90 5.12
N THR A 442 16.34 -26.26 6.28
CA THR A 442 15.28 -26.35 7.28
C THR A 442 14.83 -24.96 7.68
N ALA A 443 13.58 -24.82 8.13
CA ALA A 443 13.02 -23.52 8.45
C ALA A 443 12.18 -23.55 9.72
N VAL A 444 12.23 -22.46 10.49
CA VAL A 444 11.34 -22.19 11.63
C VAL A 444 10.65 -20.85 11.36
N TYR A 445 9.35 -20.79 11.66
CA TYR A 445 8.58 -19.56 11.55
C TYR A 445 8.20 -19.05 12.94
N ASN A 446 8.57 -17.81 13.20
CA ASN A 446 8.15 -17.08 14.39
C ASN A 446 6.86 -16.32 14.05
N THR A 447 5.75 -16.78 14.64
CA THR A 447 4.41 -16.22 14.38
C THR A 447 4.23 -14.81 14.92
N LEU A 448 4.91 -14.46 16.01
CA LEU A 448 4.81 -13.15 16.66
C LEU A 448 5.50 -12.06 15.82
N ASN A 449 6.75 -12.31 15.43
CA ASN A 449 7.54 -11.34 14.68
C ASN A 449 7.32 -11.46 13.16
N ARG A 450 6.49 -12.43 12.74
CA ARG A 450 6.30 -12.86 11.36
C ARG A 450 7.63 -13.09 10.61
N LYS A 451 8.64 -13.65 11.30
CA LYS A 451 9.98 -13.92 10.72
C LYS A 451 10.12 -15.40 10.38
N MET A 452 10.55 -15.68 9.16
CA MET A 452 10.97 -17.02 8.72
C MET A 452 12.49 -17.12 8.80
N ILE A 453 12.99 -18.07 9.59
CA ILE A 453 14.41 -18.35 9.79
C ILE A 453 14.73 -19.64 9.03
N ILE A 454 15.58 -19.53 8.01
CA ILE A 454 16.03 -20.65 7.18
C ILE A 454 17.47 -20.97 7.54
N ALA A 455 17.76 -22.24 7.82
CA ALA A 455 19.10 -22.71 8.16
C ALA A 455 19.60 -23.74 7.15
N SER A 456 20.87 -23.58 6.77
CA SER A 456 21.63 -24.46 5.86
C SER A 456 23.13 -24.30 6.19
N SER A 457 24.01 -23.99 5.24
CA SER A 457 25.40 -23.54 5.50
C SER A 457 25.45 -22.23 6.31
N MET A 458 24.49 -21.34 6.07
CA MET A 458 24.27 -20.08 6.77
C MET A 458 22.84 -20.04 7.33
N ILE A 459 22.55 -19.03 8.14
CA ILE A 459 21.19 -18.76 8.61
C ILE A 459 20.68 -17.51 7.89
N ALA A 460 19.55 -17.60 7.20
CA ALA A 460 18.88 -16.48 6.55
C ALA A 460 17.57 -16.14 7.28
N VAL A 461 17.37 -14.86 7.59
CA VAL A 461 16.16 -14.37 8.25
C VAL A 461 15.38 -13.49 7.28
N ILE A 462 14.10 -13.84 7.08
CA ILE A 462 13.18 -13.12 6.20
C ILE A 462 11.98 -12.64 7.00
N LEU A 463 11.55 -11.41 6.74
CA LEU A 463 10.30 -10.86 7.25
C LEU A 463 9.14 -11.18 6.30
N CYS A 464 8.11 -11.83 6.80
CA CYS A 464 6.95 -12.30 6.05
C CYS A 464 5.71 -11.45 6.39
N ASP A 465 5.22 -10.70 5.42
CA ASP A 465 4.06 -9.82 5.54
C ASP A 465 4.16 -8.81 6.69
N PRO A 466 4.96 -7.75 6.53
CA PRO A 466 5.09 -6.73 7.56
C PRO A 466 3.74 -6.05 7.80
N GLU A 467 3.18 -6.19 9.00
CA GLU A 467 1.95 -5.51 9.37
C GLU A 467 2.17 -4.00 9.38
N VAL A 468 1.32 -3.26 8.66
CA VAL A 468 1.29 -1.81 8.75
C VAL A 468 0.72 -1.45 10.12
N ASN A 469 1.55 -0.85 10.98
CA ASN A 469 1.07 -0.38 12.27
C ASN A 469 0.04 0.75 12.05
N LYS A 470 -1.22 0.45 12.39
CA LYS A 470 -2.38 1.32 12.18
C LYS A 470 -2.31 2.65 12.94
N GLU A 471 -1.51 2.69 14.00
CA GLU A 471 -1.29 3.88 14.82
C GLU A 471 -0.18 4.79 14.29
N ILE A 472 0.66 4.28 13.39
CA ILE A 472 1.84 5.00 12.88
C ILE A 472 1.61 5.46 11.44
N SER A 473 0.87 4.69 10.64
CA SER A 473 0.67 4.99 9.23
C SER A 473 -0.77 4.71 8.79
N ASP A 474 -1.25 5.54 7.86
CA ASP A 474 -2.53 5.34 7.17
C ASP A 474 -2.39 4.40 5.95
N GLY A 475 -1.20 3.84 5.71
CA GLY A 475 -0.88 3.00 4.56
C GLY A 475 -0.14 3.74 3.45
N PHE A 476 0.25 2.99 2.42
CA PHE A 476 0.90 3.50 1.22
C PHE A 476 0.01 3.27 0.00
N THR A 477 -0.01 4.23 -0.90
CA THR A 477 -0.81 4.17 -2.14
C THR A 477 -0.06 3.42 -3.24
N HIS A 478 1.27 3.52 -3.27
CA HIS A 478 2.17 2.82 -4.19
C HIS A 478 3.25 2.06 -3.40
N THR A 479 3.98 1.15 -4.05
CA THR A 479 5.14 0.46 -3.44
C THR A 479 6.41 1.30 -3.52
N LYS A 480 6.54 2.14 -4.55
CA LYS A 480 7.62 3.10 -4.74
C LYS A 480 7.10 4.54 -4.80
N SER A 481 8.00 5.49 -5.01
CA SER A 481 7.68 6.92 -5.08
C SER A 481 6.61 7.18 -6.15
N ILE A 482 5.70 8.10 -5.86
CA ILE A 482 4.73 8.58 -6.86
C ILE A 482 5.45 9.51 -7.83
N SER A 483 5.23 9.34 -9.12
CA SER A 483 5.77 10.22 -10.16
C SER A 483 4.79 11.31 -10.54
N SER A 484 3.53 10.96 -10.84
CA SER A 484 2.50 11.91 -11.26
C SER A 484 1.14 11.57 -10.67
N VAL A 485 0.36 12.62 -10.40
CA VAL A 485 -1.04 12.55 -10.01
C VAL A 485 -1.82 13.43 -10.99
N LEU A 486 -2.83 12.86 -11.62
CA LEU A 486 -3.67 13.53 -12.61
C LEU A 486 -5.14 13.39 -12.22
N TYR A 487 -5.91 14.47 -12.35
CA TYR A 487 -7.36 14.43 -12.19
C TYR A 487 -8.02 14.46 -13.57
N ASN A 488 -8.94 13.54 -13.79
CA ASN A 488 -9.70 13.44 -15.03
C ASN A 488 -11.08 14.10 -14.82
N HIS A 489 -11.35 15.19 -15.54
CA HIS A 489 -12.59 15.93 -15.45
C HIS A 489 -13.75 15.20 -16.15
N LEU A 490 -13.45 14.45 -17.22
CA LEU A 490 -14.47 13.71 -17.98
C LEU A 490 -15.13 12.61 -17.12
N TYR A 491 -14.34 11.72 -16.53
CA TYR A 491 -14.80 10.58 -15.75
C TYR A 491 -14.79 10.84 -14.23
N LYS A 492 -14.33 12.01 -13.78
CA LYS A 492 -14.22 12.39 -12.36
C LYS A 492 -13.43 11.40 -11.51
N VAL A 493 -12.34 10.87 -12.06
CA VAL A 493 -11.42 9.92 -11.41
C VAL A 493 -10.03 10.51 -11.22
N VAL A 494 -9.27 9.93 -10.29
CA VAL A 494 -7.86 10.30 -10.09
C VAL A 494 -6.98 9.18 -10.63
N VAL A 495 -6.01 9.52 -11.46
CA VAL A 495 -5.00 8.59 -11.98
C VAL A 495 -3.66 8.87 -11.32
N THR A 496 -3.05 7.84 -10.75
CA THR A 496 -1.74 7.94 -10.09
C THR A 496 -0.74 7.02 -10.79
N THR A 497 0.46 7.54 -11.07
CA THR A 497 1.56 6.76 -11.62
C THR A 497 2.73 6.74 -10.65
N GLY A 498 3.40 5.60 -10.55
CA GLY A 498 4.54 5.43 -9.65
C GLY A 498 5.80 4.94 -10.34
N LEU A 499 6.93 5.09 -9.66
CA LEU A 499 8.20 4.48 -10.05
C LEU A 499 8.17 2.94 -9.93
N ASP A 500 7.08 2.36 -9.42
CA ASP A 500 6.80 0.93 -9.39
C ASP A 500 6.15 0.41 -10.67
N SER A 501 6.14 1.20 -11.75
CA SER A 501 5.53 0.83 -13.03
C SER A 501 4.03 0.53 -12.94
N CYS A 502 3.37 1.07 -11.92
CA CYS A 502 1.95 0.89 -11.71
C CYS A 502 1.18 2.15 -12.11
N ILE A 503 0.05 1.94 -12.79
CA ILE A 503 -0.96 2.96 -13.05
C ILE A 503 -2.19 2.56 -12.23
N ILE A 504 -2.65 3.46 -11.36
CA ILE A 504 -3.79 3.19 -10.49
C ILE A 504 -4.86 4.23 -10.71
N ILE A 505 -6.10 3.79 -10.83
CA ILE A 505 -7.27 4.64 -10.99
C ILE A 505 -8.10 4.56 -9.72
N TRP A 506 -8.41 5.73 -9.18
CA TRP A 506 -9.10 5.90 -7.92
C TRP A 506 -10.41 6.65 -8.13
N ASP A 507 -11.41 6.22 -7.37
CA ASP A 507 -12.59 7.03 -7.10
C ASP A 507 -12.26 8.02 -5.97
N PRO A 508 -12.15 9.33 -6.23
CA PRO A 508 -11.88 10.32 -5.18
C PRO A 508 -13.04 10.50 -4.19
N TRP A 509 -14.24 10.03 -4.52
CA TRP A 509 -15.46 10.25 -3.74
C TRP A 509 -15.69 9.13 -2.73
N LEU A 510 -15.59 7.88 -3.19
CA LEU A 510 -15.73 6.68 -2.36
C LEU A 510 -14.40 6.14 -1.83
N GLY A 511 -13.27 6.60 -2.38
CA GLY A 511 -11.92 6.18 -1.96
C GLY A 511 -11.47 4.83 -2.48
N ASN A 512 -12.29 4.19 -3.32
CA ASN A 512 -12.04 2.86 -3.83
C ASN A 512 -11.03 2.88 -4.97
N ARG A 513 -10.20 1.84 -5.05
CA ARG A 513 -9.39 1.57 -6.23
C ARG A 513 -10.28 0.98 -7.31
N LEU A 514 -10.48 1.71 -8.40
CA LEU A 514 -11.30 1.26 -9.53
C LEU A 514 -10.53 0.34 -10.45
N PHE A 515 -9.24 0.60 -10.67
CA PHE A 515 -8.46 -0.21 -11.61
C PHE A 515 -6.96 -0.11 -11.31
N LEU A 516 -6.21 -1.18 -11.65
CA LEU A 516 -4.77 -1.29 -11.44
C LEU A 516 -4.13 -1.92 -12.69
N VAL A 517 -3.19 -1.22 -13.29
CA VAL A 517 -2.27 -1.76 -14.29
C VAL A 517 -0.93 -1.96 -13.62
N THR A 518 -0.51 -3.21 -13.44
CA THR A 518 0.85 -3.56 -12.98
C THR A 518 1.76 -3.79 -14.18
N HIS A 519 3.08 -3.65 -13.98
CA HIS A 519 4.09 -3.87 -15.02
C HIS A 519 3.83 -3.07 -16.31
N ALA A 520 3.30 -1.85 -16.18
CA ALA A 520 2.85 -1.04 -17.32
C ALA A 520 4.01 -0.80 -18.30
N HIS A 521 5.19 -0.46 -17.77
CA HIS A 521 6.47 -0.48 -18.46
C HIS A 521 7.36 -1.57 -17.87
N SER A 522 7.71 -2.57 -18.68
CA SER A 522 8.52 -3.70 -18.25
C SER A 522 9.46 -4.14 -19.36
N ARG A 523 10.64 -4.64 -19.00
CA ARG A 523 11.60 -5.24 -19.93
C ARG A 523 11.91 -6.68 -19.53
N PHE A 524 11.99 -7.56 -20.52
CA PHE A 524 12.37 -8.94 -20.30
C PHE A 524 13.90 -9.07 -20.20
N LEU A 525 14.41 -9.45 -19.04
CA LEU A 525 15.83 -9.70 -18.78
C LEU A 525 15.99 -11.01 -18.02
N TYR A 526 16.92 -11.86 -18.44
CA TYR A 526 17.25 -13.13 -17.78
C TYR A 526 16.05 -14.07 -17.51
N GLY A 527 15.04 -14.05 -18.40
CA GLY A 527 13.85 -14.88 -18.24
C GLY A 527 12.77 -14.29 -17.32
N GLN A 528 12.91 -13.05 -16.86
CA GLN A 528 11.97 -12.37 -15.97
C GLN A 528 11.64 -10.94 -16.45
N PHE A 529 10.41 -10.50 -16.22
CA PHE A 529 10.00 -9.11 -16.44
C PHE A 529 10.52 -8.23 -15.31
N HIS A 530 11.26 -7.18 -15.68
CA HIS A 530 11.75 -6.15 -14.78
C HIS A 530 10.97 -4.87 -15.01
N ASP A 531 10.46 -4.29 -13.94
CA ASP A 531 9.68 -3.06 -13.98
C ASP A 531 10.54 -1.83 -14.21
N ILE A 532 10.09 -0.98 -15.13
CA ILE A 532 10.71 0.28 -15.47
C ILE A 532 9.85 1.40 -14.91
N GLU A 533 10.51 2.38 -14.31
CA GLU A 533 9.88 3.46 -13.58
C GLU A 533 9.13 4.40 -14.55
N ILE A 534 7.87 4.71 -14.25
CA ILE A 534 7.09 5.71 -14.98
C ILE A 534 7.45 7.08 -14.42
N THR A 535 7.95 7.98 -15.27
CA THR A 535 8.49 9.28 -14.86
C THR A 535 7.57 10.43 -15.23
N ALA A 536 6.78 10.31 -16.30
CA ALA A 536 5.83 11.33 -16.74
C ALA A 536 4.52 10.70 -17.23
N ALA A 537 3.42 11.44 -17.09
CA ALA A 537 2.11 11.04 -17.58
C ALA A 537 1.25 12.26 -17.93
N CYS A 538 0.39 12.13 -18.94
CA CYS A 538 -0.54 13.18 -19.39
C CYS A 538 -1.77 12.54 -20.06
N PHE A 539 -2.93 13.20 -19.98
CA PHE A 539 -4.13 12.80 -20.72
C PHE A 539 -4.12 13.35 -22.16
N ASP A 540 -4.92 12.75 -23.04
CA ASP A 540 -5.29 13.39 -24.30
C ASP A 540 -6.26 14.56 -24.07
N GLU A 541 -6.45 15.39 -25.08
CA GLU A 541 -7.36 16.55 -25.01
C GLU A 541 -8.81 16.16 -24.70
N SER A 542 -9.23 14.96 -25.12
CA SER A 542 -10.56 14.43 -24.82
C SER A 542 -10.67 13.80 -23.43
N GLU A 543 -9.55 13.67 -22.71
CA GLU A 543 -9.39 13.01 -21.41
C GLU A 543 -9.90 11.55 -21.36
N GLN A 544 -9.84 10.82 -22.47
CA GLN A 544 -10.22 9.40 -22.53
C GLN A 544 -9.02 8.46 -22.54
N LEU A 545 -7.86 8.93 -23.01
CA LEU A 545 -6.62 8.16 -23.09
C LEU A 545 -5.56 8.75 -22.18
N LEU A 546 -4.65 7.89 -21.75
CA LEU A 546 -3.50 8.26 -20.94
C LEU A 546 -2.22 7.92 -21.70
N VAL A 547 -1.29 8.85 -21.77
CA VAL A 547 0.09 8.57 -22.19
C VAL A 547 0.99 8.53 -20.96
N THR A 548 1.82 7.49 -20.89
CA THR A 548 2.86 7.35 -19.88
C THR A 548 4.22 7.26 -20.55
N GLY A 549 5.21 7.90 -19.93
CA GLY A 549 6.61 7.87 -20.34
C GLY A 549 7.45 7.30 -19.22
N ALA A 550 8.40 6.44 -19.59
CA ALA A 550 9.26 5.74 -18.66
C ALA A 550 10.72 6.19 -18.75
N ARG A 551 11.47 5.75 -17.74
CA ARG A 551 12.88 6.09 -17.56
C ARG A 551 13.82 5.58 -18.66
N ASP A 552 13.41 4.55 -19.39
CA ASP A 552 14.19 3.97 -20.49
C ASP A 552 13.91 4.64 -21.85
N GLY A 553 13.04 5.65 -21.89
CA GLY A 553 12.65 6.33 -23.13
C GLY A 553 11.46 5.69 -23.85
N THR A 554 10.77 4.73 -23.23
CA THR A 554 9.54 4.14 -23.77
C THR A 554 8.32 4.97 -23.42
N LEU A 555 7.40 5.11 -24.38
CA LEU A 555 6.13 5.79 -24.26
C LEU A 555 5.00 4.81 -24.58
N LYS A 556 3.95 4.81 -23.77
CA LYS A 556 2.79 3.97 -24.02
C LYS A 556 1.51 4.79 -23.95
N VAL A 557 0.59 4.50 -24.87
CA VAL A 557 -0.77 5.04 -24.89
C VAL A 557 -1.70 3.97 -24.33
N TRP A 558 -2.50 4.34 -23.35
CA TRP A 558 -3.40 3.46 -22.62
C TRP A 558 -4.83 3.94 -22.75
N ASN A 559 -5.74 2.98 -22.95
CA ASN A 559 -7.09 3.15 -22.45
C ASN A 559 -7.06 2.76 -20.97
N PHE A 560 -7.05 3.74 -20.09
CA PHE A 560 -6.86 3.50 -18.67
C PHE A 560 -8.12 2.87 -18.02
N ASN A 561 -9.31 3.06 -18.60
CA ASN A 561 -10.54 2.44 -18.10
C ASN A 561 -10.52 0.91 -18.23
N THR A 562 -9.95 0.38 -19.30
CA THR A 562 -9.81 -1.06 -19.57
C THR A 562 -8.45 -1.64 -19.20
N GLY A 563 -7.43 -0.79 -19.02
CA GLY A 563 -6.05 -1.20 -18.81
C GLY A 563 -5.30 -1.62 -20.07
N THR A 564 -5.91 -1.48 -21.25
CA THR A 564 -5.30 -1.95 -22.50
C THR A 564 -4.27 -0.95 -23.01
N CYS A 565 -3.06 -1.43 -23.28
CA CYS A 565 -2.04 -0.67 -24.00
C CYS A 565 -2.40 -0.62 -25.49
N LEU A 566 -2.75 0.56 -25.99
CA LEU A 566 -3.11 0.78 -27.40
C LEU A 566 -1.88 0.93 -28.29
N ARG A 567 -0.84 1.63 -27.79
CA ARG A 567 0.38 1.89 -28.56
C ARG A 567 1.62 1.86 -27.68
N ASN A 568 2.73 1.41 -28.26
CA ASN A 568 4.06 1.44 -27.66
C ASN A 568 5.02 2.16 -28.63
N MET A 569 5.72 3.17 -28.13
CA MET A 569 6.66 4.01 -28.86
C MET A 569 7.96 4.10 -28.06
N ALA A 570 9.09 4.37 -28.70
CA ALA A 570 10.37 4.49 -28.02
C ALA A 570 11.28 5.53 -28.69
N LEU A 571 12.12 6.15 -27.88
CA LEU A 571 13.23 6.98 -28.35
C LEU A 571 14.38 6.09 -28.89
N GLU A 572 15.24 6.65 -29.75
CA GLU A 572 16.42 5.95 -30.29
C GLU A 572 17.51 5.73 -29.23
N THR A 573 17.65 6.70 -28.34
CA THR A 573 18.55 6.64 -27.19
C THR A 573 17.74 6.37 -25.93
N GLN A 574 18.19 5.41 -25.11
CA GLN A 574 17.58 5.14 -23.81
C GLN A 574 17.82 6.32 -22.87
N CYS A 575 16.82 7.18 -22.75
CA CYS A 575 16.88 8.42 -21.98
C CYS A 575 15.62 8.59 -21.15
N GLU A 576 15.76 9.18 -19.97
CA GLU A 576 14.62 9.44 -19.09
C GLU A 576 13.69 10.49 -19.70
N ILE A 577 12.40 10.17 -19.75
CA ILE A 577 11.35 11.09 -20.17
C ILE A 577 10.99 11.97 -18.99
N THR A 578 11.11 13.29 -19.15
CA THR A 578 10.85 14.23 -18.06
C THR A 578 9.48 14.89 -18.13
N SER A 579 8.94 15.08 -19.33
CA SER A 579 7.62 15.68 -19.50
C SER A 579 6.96 15.25 -20.80
N LEU A 580 5.63 15.17 -20.76
CA LEU A 580 4.77 14.73 -21.84
C LEU A 580 3.63 15.72 -22.03
N VAL A 581 3.32 16.00 -23.29
CA VAL A 581 2.20 16.87 -23.67
C VAL A 581 1.52 16.25 -24.88
N TRP A 582 0.21 16.04 -24.80
CA TRP A 582 -0.61 15.59 -25.93
C TRP A 582 -1.28 16.79 -26.58
N LEU A 583 -1.22 16.87 -27.92
CA LEU A 583 -1.86 17.93 -28.70
C LEU A 583 -2.45 17.37 -30.00
N GLU A 584 -3.78 17.40 -30.12
CA GLU A 584 -4.56 16.84 -31.23
C GLU A 584 -3.97 15.50 -31.74
N ASN A 585 -3.27 15.56 -32.88
CA ASN A 585 -2.70 14.41 -33.56
C ASN A 585 -1.22 14.13 -33.21
N ARG A 586 -0.62 14.80 -32.22
CA ARG A 586 0.81 14.74 -31.91
C ARG A 586 1.05 14.58 -30.40
N ILE A 587 2.08 13.81 -30.03
CA ILE A 587 2.56 13.68 -28.67
C ILE A 587 3.96 14.29 -28.62
N LEU A 588 4.14 15.32 -27.79
CA LEU A 588 5.42 15.96 -27.55
C LEU A 588 6.06 15.38 -26.28
N CYS A 589 7.28 14.89 -26.43
CA CYS A 589 8.08 14.30 -25.38
C CYS A 589 9.36 15.11 -25.19
N SER A 590 9.64 15.51 -23.94
CA SER A 590 10.95 16.06 -23.56
C SER A 590 11.70 15.04 -22.72
N SER A 591 13.01 14.94 -22.95
CA SER A 591 13.86 13.92 -22.31
C SER A 591 15.25 14.45 -21.93
N TRP A 592 16.00 13.66 -21.15
CA TRP A 592 17.43 13.88 -20.84
C TRP A 592 18.34 13.59 -22.04
N ASN A 593 18.03 14.24 -23.16
CA ASN A 593 18.83 14.26 -24.38
C ASN A 593 18.79 15.66 -25.03
N ARG A 594 18.31 16.67 -24.29
CA ARG A 594 18.22 18.09 -24.71
C ARG A 594 17.28 18.35 -25.88
N GLN A 595 16.50 17.35 -26.29
CA GLN A 595 15.60 17.41 -27.44
C GLN A 595 14.14 17.35 -27.01
N VAL A 596 13.30 17.99 -27.82
CA VAL A 596 11.85 17.75 -27.84
C VAL A 596 11.57 16.89 -29.05
N VAL A 597 10.89 15.77 -28.84
CA VAL A 597 10.54 14.80 -29.88
C VAL A 597 9.03 14.77 -30.04
N GLU A 598 8.59 14.84 -31.29
CA GLU A 598 7.19 14.82 -31.68
C GLU A 598 6.84 13.46 -32.32
N PHE A 599 5.80 12.83 -31.81
CA PHE A 599 5.26 11.55 -32.30
C PHE A 599 3.86 11.77 -32.88
N ALA A 600 3.55 11.17 -34.05
CA ALA A 600 2.19 11.17 -34.57
C ALA A 600 1.28 10.16 -33.84
N THR A 601 0.02 10.55 -33.59
CA THR A 601 -0.97 9.73 -32.86
C THR A 601 -1.75 8.76 -33.76
N SER A 602 -1.95 9.10 -35.04
CA SER A 602 -2.90 8.40 -35.93
C SER A 602 -2.26 7.40 -36.89
N ASP A 603 -0.96 7.52 -37.19
CA ASP A 603 -0.34 6.72 -38.26
C ASP A 603 0.08 5.32 -37.79
N ALA A 604 -0.11 4.30 -38.63
CA ALA A 604 0.36 2.93 -38.40
C ALA A 604 1.89 2.83 -38.29
N TYR A 605 2.61 3.82 -38.84
CA TYR A 605 4.05 3.99 -38.69
C TYR A 605 4.34 5.07 -37.64
N VAL A 606 5.36 4.85 -36.81
CA VAL A 606 5.80 5.83 -35.81
C VAL A 606 6.50 6.98 -36.54
N TYR A 607 5.74 7.95 -37.05
CA TYR A 607 6.30 9.20 -37.55
C TYR A 607 6.88 9.97 -36.37
N LYS A 608 8.20 10.21 -36.43
CA LYS A 608 8.99 10.85 -35.39
C LYS A 608 9.69 12.07 -35.97
N LYS A 609 9.52 13.22 -35.32
CA LYS A 609 10.21 14.46 -35.68
C LYS A 609 10.96 15.00 -34.47
N ASN A 610 12.28 15.11 -34.60
CA ASN A 610 13.12 15.72 -33.58
C ASN A 610 13.18 17.23 -33.82
N TRP A 611 12.88 18.02 -32.80
CA TRP A 611 13.11 19.46 -32.84
C TRP A 611 14.60 19.76 -32.64
N GLY A 612 15.04 20.97 -33.02
CA GLY A 612 16.46 21.35 -32.95
C GLY A 612 17.02 21.35 -31.52
N THR A 613 18.25 20.82 -31.35
CA THR A 613 18.99 20.82 -30.07
C THR A 613 19.53 22.22 -29.74
N ILE A 614 18.75 23.00 -29.01
CA ILE A 614 19.09 24.41 -28.71
C ILE A 614 19.35 24.63 -27.22
N HIS A 615 18.86 23.72 -26.38
CA HIS A 615 19.25 23.65 -24.98
C HIS A 615 20.70 23.22 -24.83
N THR A 616 21.41 23.85 -23.91
CA THR A 616 22.79 23.48 -23.58
C THR A 616 22.87 22.30 -22.61
N ASP A 617 21.76 21.97 -21.95
CA ASP A 617 21.66 20.98 -20.88
C ASP A 617 20.30 20.27 -20.89
N ASP A 618 20.13 19.27 -20.03
CA ASP A 618 18.96 18.39 -20.04
C ASP A 618 17.67 19.10 -19.60
N ILE A 619 16.56 18.78 -20.30
CA ILE A 619 15.25 19.37 -20.07
C ILE A 619 14.62 18.68 -18.86
N LEU A 620 14.31 19.43 -17.82
CA LEU A 620 13.71 18.93 -16.58
C LEU A 620 12.19 18.99 -16.58
N CYS A 621 11.61 20.03 -17.17
CA CYS A 621 10.17 20.19 -17.23
C CYS A 621 9.75 21.00 -18.46
N SER A 622 8.49 20.84 -18.82
CA SER A 622 7.84 21.64 -19.85
C SER A 622 6.43 22.02 -19.41
N ALA A 623 5.92 23.10 -19.98
CA ALA A 623 4.55 23.56 -19.80
C ALA A 623 4.00 24.03 -21.15
N MET A 624 2.70 23.87 -21.37
CA MET A 624 2.04 24.24 -22.61
C MET A 624 0.98 25.32 -22.38
N TRP A 625 0.92 26.28 -23.30
CA TRP A 625 -0.20 27.19 -23.49
C TRP A 625 -0.83 26.90 -24.86
N TYR A 626 -1.95 26.18 -24.83
CA TYR A 626 -2.63 25.72 -26.03
C TYR A 626 -3.30 26.88 -26.77
N PRO A 627 -3.22 26.96 -28.12
CA PRO A 627 -2.48 26.10 -29.05
C PRO A 627 -1.12 26.67 -29.51
N GLN A 628 -0.61 27.75 -28.90
CA GLN A 628 0.45 28.55 -29.54
C GLN A 628 1.88 28.29 -29.02
N VAL A 629 2.05 28.01 -27.73
CA VAL A 629 3.39 28.04 -27.10
C VAL A 629 3.68 26.80 -26.25
N LEU A 630 4.86 26.21 -26.47
CA LEU A 630 5.49 25.28 -25.54
C LEU A 630 6.65 26.00 -24.83
N ALA A 631 6.71 25.89 -23.51
CA ALA A 631 7.84 26.33 -22.72
C ALA A 631 8.60 25.13 -22.18
N THR A 632 9.92 25.12 -22.32
CA THR A 632 10.79 24.05 -21.80
C THR A 632 11.90 24.67 -20.96
N ALA A 633 12.28 24.02 -19.87
CA ALA A 633 13.39 24.49 -19.04
C ALA A 633 14.35 23.39 -18.60
N THR A 634 15.59 23.82 -18.30
CA THR A 634 16.73 22.93 -18.07
C THR A 634 17.30 23.02 -16.65
N PHE A 635 18.17 22.07 -16.34
CA PHE A 635 18.93 22.05 -15.09
C PHE A 635 19.85 23.27 -14.92
N ASN A 636 20.38 23.83 -16.01
CA ASN A 636 21.20 25.06 -15.98
C ASN A 636 20.40 26.37 -15.93
N GLY A 637 19.07 26.29 -15.79
CA GLY A 637 18.20 27.47 -15.67
C GLY A 637 17.94 28.19 -16.99
N GLU A 638 18.07 27.50 -18.13
CA GLU A 638 17.62 28.03 -19.43
C GLU A 638 16.12 27.80 -19.59
N ILE A 639 15.40 28.80 -20.11
CA ILE A 639 13.99 28.68 -20.50
C ILE A 639 13.90 29.00 -21.98
N ILE A 640 13.30 28.10 -22.76
CA ILE A 640 13.06 28.30 -24.19
C ILE A 640 11.55 28.26 -24.45
N LEU A 641 11.06 29.24 -25.22
CA LEU A 641 9.70 29.28 -25.72
C LEU A 641 9.69 28.92 -27.20
N TRP A 642 8.88 27.91 -27.52
CA TRP A 642 8.72 27.34 -28.86
C TRP A 642 7.34 27.68 -29.39
N ARG A 643 7.28 27.95 -30.70
CA ARG A 643 6.00 28.01 -31.41
C ARG A 643 5.58 26.60 -31.78
N LEU A 644 4.41 26.16 -31.31
CA LEU A 644 3.92 24.79 -31.50
C LEU A 644 3.69 24.45 -32.98
N GLU A 645 3.22 25.40 -33.78
CA GLU A 645 2.96 25.20 -35.22
C GLU A 645 4.20 24.80 -36.02
N THR A 646 5.35 25.44 -35.74
CA THR A 646 6.58 25.27 -36.52
C THR A 646 7.64 24.43 -35.82
N GLY A 647 7.54 24.25 -34.49
CA GLY A 647 8.59 23.67 -33.65
C GLY A 647 9.84 24.56 -33.54
N GLN A 648 9.75 25.83 -33.94
CA GLN A 648 10.88 26.76 -33.86
C GLN A 648 10.87 27.52 -32.54
N PRO A 649 12.02 27.69 -31.87
CA PRO A 649 12.10 28.57 -30.73
C PRO A 649 12.10 30.02 -31.20
N TYR A 650 11.36 30.86 -30.48
CA TYR A 650 11.35 32.29 -30.73
C TYR A 650 12.00 33.08 -29.58
N ARG A 651 12.13 32.49 -28.38
CA ARG A 651 12.76 33.12 -27.23
C ARG A 651 13.59 32.17 -26.39
N LYS A 652 14.71 32.68 -25.87
CA LYS A 652 15.58 32.03 -24.91
C LYS A 652 15.88 32.99 -23.76
N TYR A 653 15.69 32.52 -22.53
CA TYR A 653 15.95 33.24 -21.29
C TYR A 653 16.86 32.42 -20.38
N LYS A 654 17.51 33.10 -19.43
CA LYS A 654 18.26 32.46 -18.35
C LYS A 654 17.77 33.02 -17.02
N VAL A 655 17.45 32.13 -16.08
CA VAL A 655 16.85 32.50 -14.80
C VAL A 655 17.78 33.33 -13.92
N ASN A 656 19.09 33.06 -13.98
CA ASN A 656 20.11 33.79 -13.22
C ASN A 656 20.25 35.25 -13.66
N GLU A 657 19.91 35.54 -14.92
CA GLU A 657 19.96 36.88 -15.51
C GLU A 657 18.61 37.19 -16.18
N PRO A 658 17.55 37.38 -15.40
CA PRO A 658 16.19 37.39 -15.93
C PRO A 658 15.90 38.59 -16.85
N MET A 659 16.71 39.65 -16.77
CA MET A 659 16.60 40.86 -17.57
C MET A 659 17.45 40.82 -18.86
N SER A 660 18.40 39.89 -18.99
CA SER A 660 19.26 39.80 -20.17
C SER A 660 18.59 39.02 -21.31
N ARG A 661 18.79 39.49 -22.54
CA ARG A 661 18.20 38.89 -23.75
C ARG A 661 19.24 38.05 -24.46
N PHE A 662 18.98 36.75 -24.61
CA PHE A 662 19.88 35.84 -25.31
C PHE A 662 19.41 35.60 -26.76
N ARG A 663 20.31 35.77 -27.73
CA ARG A 663 20.04 35.44 -29.13
C ARG A 663 20.11 33.92 -29.34
N ILE A 664 19.12 33.37 -30.05
CA ILE A 664 19.10 31.97 -30.47
C ILE A 664 20.13 31.81 -31.60
N ARG A 665 21.11 30.92 -31.41
CA ARG A 665 22.09 30.54 -32.44
C ARG A 665 21.63 29.24 -33.08
N TYR A 666 21.32 29.27 -34.37
CA TYR A 666 21.07 28.07 -35.15
C TYR A 666 22.43 27.54 -35.63
N HIS A 667 22.90 26.42 -35.09
CA HIS A 667 24.03 25.72 -35.69
C HIS A 667 23.54 25.12 -37.02
N LYS A 668 24.11 25.56 -38.14
CA LYS A 668 24.02 24.83 -39.41
C LYS A 668 24.95 23.62 -39.28
N ASP A 669 24.42 22.43 -39.54
CA ASP A 669 25.17 21.18 -39.53
C ASP A 669 26.31 21.19 -40.56
N GLU A 670 27.55 21.28 -40.08
CA GLU A 670 28.72 20.73 -40.77
C GLU A 670 29.56 19.98 -39.73
N ILE A 671 29.17 18.74 -39.44
CA ILE A 671 30.02 17.80 -38.69
C ILE A 671 30.93 17.11 -39.71
N THR A 672 32.06 17.73 -40.04
CA THR A 672 33.19 17.01 -40.62
C THR A 672 33.95 16.32 -39.49
N TYR A 673 33.84 14.99 -39.43
CA TYR A 673 34.66 14.16 -38.54
C TYR A 673 36.15 14.30 -38.89
N LYS A 674 36.90 15.16 -38.17
CA LYS A 674 38.36 15.09 -38.14
C LYS A 674 38.79 14.12 -37.05
N ILE A 675 39.13 12.91 -37.47
CA ILE A 675 39.83 11.90 -36.68
C ILE A 675 41.21 12.49 -36.30
N LYS A 676 41.46 12.71 -34.99
CA LYS A 676 42.81 12.98 -34.48
C LYS A 676 43.58 11.65 -34.40
N LYS A 677 44.70 11.56 -35.11
CA LYS A 677 45.72 10.51 -34.95
C LYS A 677 46.40 10.64 -33.57
N PRO A 678 46.92 9.54 -32.99
CA PRO A 678 47.65 9.59 -31.73
C PRO A 678 49.09 10.05 -31.99
N GLU A 679 49.54 11.11 -31.30
CA GLU A 679 50.93 11.53 -31.29
C GLU A 679 51.69 10.92 -30.10
N GLN A 680 52.96 10.68 -30.38
CA GLN A 680 53.89 9.82 -29.67
C GLN A 680 54.40 10.44 -28.37
N VAL A 681 54.69 9.56 -27.43
CA VAL A 681 55.41 9.82 -26.18
C VAL A 681 56.87 10.17 -26.49
N THR A 682 57.34 11.34 -26.06
CA THR A 682 58.75 11.56 -25.75
C THR A 682 58.91 12.26 -24.39
N LYS A 683 59.86 11.70 -23.64
CA LYS A 683 60.30 12.10 -22.30
C LYS A 683 61.19 13.33 -22.40
N GLU A 684 61.05 14.25 -21.46
CA GLU A 684 62.18 14.98 -20.90
C GLU A 684 61.88 15.38 -19.44
N PHE A 685 62.90 15.25 -18.60
CA PHE A 685 62.82 15.13 -17.15
C PHE A 685 63.79 16.15 -16.53
N ILE A 686 63.38 16.72 -15.37
CA ILE A 686 64.21 17.27 -14.26
C ILE A 686 64.72 18.72 -14.39
N SER A 687 64.22 19.62 -13.52
CA SER A 687 65.03 20.10 -12.38
C SER A 687 64.28 20.93 -11.31
N LYS A 688 64.58 20.58 -10.04
CA LYS A 688 64.61 21.38 -8.78
C LYS A 688 63.34 21.62 -7.94
N GLN A 689 63.21 20.74 -6.93
CA GLN A 689 63.27 20.99 -5.48
C GLN A 689 62.36 22.05 -4.80
N SER A 690 61.37 21.51 -4.08
CA SER A 690 60.97 21.76 -2.68
C SER A 690 60.87 23.19 -2.14
N GLN A 691 59.63 23.63 -1.92
CA GLN A 691 59.16 24.38 -0.73
C GLN A 691 57.62 24.25 -0.68
N TYR A 692 57.07 23.71 0.41
CA TYR A 692 55.63 23.83 0.69
C TYR A 692 55.32 25.31 0.98
N PRO A 693 54.26 25.89 0.41
CA PRO A 693 53.11 26.19 1.27
C PRO A 693 51.73 26.12 0.59
N THR A 694 50.72 25.84 1.42
CA THR A 694 49.33 26.36 1.40
C THR A 694 48.45 26.21 0.15
N ALA A 695 47.30 25.56 0.39
CA ALA A 695 46.01 25.61 -0.34
C ALA A 695 46.10 25.52 -1.87
N SER A 696 45.95 24.29 -2.40
CA SER A 696 45.83 24.06 -3.83
C SER A 696 44.58 24.73 -4.41
N GLU A 697 44.72 25.17 -5.65
CA GLU A 697 43.75 25.81 -6.55
C GLU A 697 42.41 25.03 -6.74
N HIS A 698 42.21 23.92 -6.02
CA HIS A 698 40.93 23.23 -5.88
C HIS A 698 39.95 23.91 -4.91
N GLN A 699 40.39 24.85 -4.07
CA GLN A 699 39.48 25.65 -3.23
C GLN A 699 39.04 26.97 -3.88
N GLU A 700 39.83 27.55 -4.79
CA GLU A 700 39.41 28.76 -5.51
C GLU A 700 38.42 28.45 -6.66
N SER A 701 38.50 27.26 -7.26
CA SER A 701 37.49 26.76 -8.19
C SER A 701 36.15 26.42 -7.51
N ALA A 702 36.13 26.15 -6.19
CA ALA A 702 34.90 25.96 -5.43
C ALA A 702 34.22 27.27 -5.01
N LEU A 703 34.94 28.39 -5.02
CA LEU A 703 34.42 29.71 -4.63
C LEU A 703 33.95 30.57 -5.82
N ASN A 704 34.34 30.25 -7.05
CA ASN A 704 33.95 30.96 -8.28
C ASN A 704 33.00 30.20 -9.23
N ILE A 705 32.39 29.08 -8.80
CA ILE A 705 31.25 28.50 -9.54
C ILE A 705 30.03 29.40 -9.31
N ALA A 706 29.69 30.22 -10.30
CA ALA A 706 28.39 30.87 -10.37
C ALA A 706 27.31 29.84 -10.00
N ARG A 707 26.58 30.06 -8.89
CA ARG A 707 25.54 29.12 -8.43
C ARG A 707 24.59 28.83 -9.59
N ILE A 708 24.66 27.62 -10.13
CA ILE A 708 23.71 27.12 -11.13
C ILE A 708 22.37 26.99 -10.40
N VAL A 709 21.32 27.60 -10.97
CA VAL A 709 19.96 27.56 -10.40
C VAL A 709 19.08 26.77 -11.36
N ALA A 710 18.66 25.59 -10.93
CA ALA A 710 17.81 24.71 -11.74
C ALA A 710 16.34 25.15 -11.73
N VAL A 711 15.66 24.99 -12.87
CA VAL A 711 14.20 25.13 -12.96
C VAL A 711 13.55 23.78 -12.65
N ARG A 712 12.72 23.74 -11.60
CA ARG A 712 12.12 22.49 -11.10
C ARG A 712 10.72 22.22 -11.66
N ALA A 713 9.91 23.26 -11.82
CA ALA A 713 8.54 23.14 -12.31
C ALA A 713 8.09 24.41 -13.02
N MET A 714 7.15 24.26 -13.94
CA MET A 714 6.58 25.36 -14.71
C MET A 714 5.08 25.15 -14.91
N ILE A 715 4.31 26.24 -14.93
CA ILE A 715 2.88 26.19 -15.24
C ILE A 715 2.42 27.47 -15.94
N PHE A 716 1.55 27.33 -16.94
CA PHE A 716 0.88 28.45 -17.59
C PHE A 716 -0.46 28.79 -16.91
N LEU A 717 -0.78 30.08 -16.87
CA LEU A 717 -2.00 30.62 -16.31
C LEU A 717 -3.00 30.92 -17.44
N ASN A 718 -3.71 29.89 -17.90
CA ASN A 718 -4.46 29.93 -19.17
C ASN A 718 -5.64 30.92 -19.19
N ALA A 719 -6.34 31.12 -18.06
CA ALA A 719 -7.42 32.10 -17.97
C ALA A 719 -6.98 33.58 -17.96
N ARG A 720 -5.67 33.88 -17.93
CA ARG A 720 -5.17 35.26 -17.92
C ARG A 720 -4.96 35.80 -19.34
N PRO A 721 -5.25 37.09 -19.60
CA PRO A 721 -5.01 37.69 -20.90
C PRO A 721 -3.51 37.82 -21.19
N VAL A 722 -3.14 37.61 -22.45
CA VAL A 722 -1.74 37.71 -22.90
C VAL A 722 -1.39 39.19 -23.12
N ARG A 723 -0.69 39.79 -22.16
CA ARG A 723 -0.20 41.17 -22.22
C ARG A 723 1.24 41.26 -21.69
N PRO A 724 2.03 42.28 -22.09
CA PRO A 724 3.41 42.42 -21.61
C PRO A 724 3.52 42.69 -20.10
N ASP A 725 2.47 43.21 -19.47
CA ASP A 725 2.36 43.54 -18.05
C ASP A 725 1.67 42.46 -17.20
N VAL A 726 1.16 41.39 -17.83
CA VAL A 726 0.42 40.31 -17.16
C VAL A 726 1.30 39.09 -16.97
N GLY A 727 1.34 38.56 -15.75
CA GLY A 727 2.03 37.31 -15.44
C GLY A 727 1.25 36.11 -15.97
N THR A 728 1.80 35.40 -16.96
CA THR A 728 1.15 34.25 -17.63
C THR A 728 1.87 32.92 -17.40
N LEU A 729 3.15 32.94 -17.06
CA LEU A 729 3.98 31.75 -16.87
C LEU A 729 4.67 31.82 -15.50
N LEU A 730 4.49 30.79 -14.68
CA LEU A 730 5.16 30.65 -13.40
C LEU A 730 6.29 29.62 -13.50
N VAL A 731 7.45 29.95 -12.95
CA VAL A 731 8.66 29.12 -12.99
C VAL A 731 9.22 28.96 -11.59
N SER A 732 9.26 27.73 -11.09
CA SER A 732 9.81 27.40 -9.77
C SER A 732 11.30 27.05 -9.87
N LEU A 733 12.09 27.60 -8.97
CA LEU A 733 13.55 27.47 -8.94
C LEU A 733 14.04 26.66 -7.74
N ASP A 734 15.22 26.04 -7.86
CA ASP A 734 15.87 25.37 -6.73
C ASP A 734 16.23 26.32 -5.57
N SER A 735 16.37 27.62 -5.87
CA SER A 735 16.64 28.68 -4.91
C SER A 735 15.46 28.96 -3.99
N GLY A 736 14.29 28.38 -4.30
CA GLY A 736 13.06 28.52 -3.53
C GLY A 736 12.25 29.78 -3.88
N TYR A 737 12.58 30.44 -4.98
CA TYR A 737 11.76 31.48 -5.59
C TYR A 737 10.87 30.92 -6.70
N VAL A 738 9.67 31.49 -6.83
CA VAL A 738 8.85 31.33 -8.03
C VAL A 738 8.90 32.64 -8.80
N GLN A 739 9.44 32.58 -10.02
CA GLN A 739 9.50 33.70 -10.94
C GLN A 739 8.24 33.74 -11.81
N VAL A 740 7.77 34.94 -12.12
CA VAL A 740 6.63 35.20 -12.99
C VAL A 740 7.10 35.84 -14.27
N TRP A 741 6.71 35.23 -15.38
CA TRP A 741 7.09 35.59 -16.73
C TRP A 741 5.84 35.85 -17.58
N THR A 742 6.01 36.62 -18.64
CA THR A 742 5.02 36.74 -19.71
C THR A 742 5.55 36.09 -20.99
N HIS A 743 4.70 35.32 -21.66
CA HIS A 743 5.05 34.73 -22.96
C HIS A 743 4.79 35.70 -24.13
N HIS A 744 4.16 36.85 -23.88
CA HIS A 744 3.84 37.84 -24.91
C HIS A 744 5.09 38.37 -25.64
N PRO A 745 5.15 38.36 -27.00
CA PRO A 745 6.02 39.10 -27.92
C PRO A 745 7.13 40.00 -27.39
N ALA A 746 6.67 41.02 -26.67
CA ALA A 746 7.43 42.17 -26.20
C ALA A 746 7.86 42.07 -24.71
N GLY A 747 7.28 41.15 -23.94
CA GLY A 747 7.48 41.03 -22.50
C GLY A 747 8.60 40.06 -22.08
N GLY A 748 8.80 39.85 -20.78
CA GLY A 748 9.83 38.96 -20.27
C GLY A 748 9.59 38.60 -18.80
N PHE A 749 10.64 38.63 -17.99
CA PHE A 749 10.51 38.53 -16.54
C PHE A 749 9.74 39.73 -15.97
N LEU A 750 8.83 39.48 -15.03
CA LEU A 750 8.06 40.52 -14.35
C LEU A 750 8.49 40.66 -12.89
N GLN A 751 8.31 39.60 -12.09
CA GLN A 751 8.59 39.63 -10.66
C GLN A 751 8.81 38.21 -10.12
N ALA A 752 9.35 38.10 -8.90
CA ALA A 752 9.51 36.82 -8.20
C ALA A 752 9.03 36.94 -6.75
N PHE A 753 8.54 35.84 -6.18
CA PHE A 753 8.19 35.75 -4.77
C PHE A 753 8.79 34.49 -4.14
N SER A 754 9.06 34.55 -2.84
CA SER A 754 9.68 33.43 -2.11
C SER A 754 8.63 32.44 -1.64
N VAL A 755 8.87 31.15 -1.90
CA VAL A 755 8.03 30.05 -1.42
C VAL A 755 8.70 29.21 -0.34
N ILE A 756 9.90 29.58 0.12
CA ILE A 756 10.73 28.78 1.04
C ILE A 756 10.02 28.51 2.37
N HIS A 757 10.06 27.26 2.88
CA HIS A 757 9.73 26.95 4.27
C HIS A 757 10.96 26.93 5.18
N SER A 758 12.03 26.26 4.73
CA SER A 758 13.29 26.10 5.45
C SER A 758 14.47 26.24 4.48
N ILE A 759 15.69 26.36 5.01
CA ILE A 759 16.90 26.44 4.19
C ILE A 759 16.95 25.24 3.22
N ARG A 760 17.18 25.49 1.92
CA ARG A 760 17.15 24.52 0.79
C ARG A 760 15.77 23.96 0.41
N ASP A 761 14.68 24.55 0.89
CA ASP A 761 13.33 24.19 0.43
C ASP A 761 12.98 24.88 -0.89
N CYS A 762 12.33 24.15 -1.79
CA CYS A 762 11.89 24.62 -3.09
C CYS A 762 10.57 23.94 -3.50
N ALA A 763 9.80 24.59 -4.37
CA ALA A 763 8.59 24.00 -4.92
C ALA A 763 8.94 23.10 -6.11
N LEU A 764 8.56 21.82 -6.02
CA LEU A 764 8.79 20.79 -7.04
C LEU A 764 7.59 20.61 -7.96
N SER A 765 6.40 21.01 -7.52
CA SER A 765 5.16 20.92 -8.29
C SER A 765 4.30 22.15 -8.07
N LEU A 766 3.59 22.55 -9.13
CA LEU A 766 2.70 23.72 -9.17
C LEU A 766 1.35 23.27 -9.76
N ALA A 767 0.25 23.70 -9.14
CA ALA A 767 -1.10 23.47 -9.65
C ALA A 767 -1.95 24.73 -9.45
N THR A 768 -2.89 24.98 -10.36
CA THR A 768 -3.81 26.12 -10.27
C THR A 768 -5.22 25.68 -10.68
N ASP A 769 -6.23 26.38 -10.20
CA ASP A 769 -7.61 26.15 -10.62
C ASP A 769 -7.85 26.74 -12.02
N PRO A 770 -8.88 26.29 -12.76
CA PRO A 770 -9.16 26.78 -14.12
C PRO A 770 -9.36 28.30 -14.23
N LYS A 771 -9.72 28.98 -13.14
CA LYS A 771 -9.89 30.45 -13.09
C LYS A 771 -8.62 31.19 -12.67
N ASN A 772 -7.53 30.49 -12.34
CA ASN A 772 -6.28 31.03 -11.82
C ASN A 772 -6.45 31.88 -10.55
N HIS A 773 -7.38 31.51 -9.66
CA HIS A 773 -7.61 32.19 -8.39
C HIS A 773 -6.60 31.76 -7.31
N PHE A 774 -6.25 30.49 -7.29
CA PHE A 774 -5.39 29.87 -6.30
C PHE A 774 -4.20 29.18 -6.98
N LEU A 775 -3.04 29.29 -6.35
CA LEU A 775 -1.85 28.51 -6.69
C LEU A 775 -1.54 27.59 -5.54
N VAL A 776 -1.40 26.29 -5.81
CA VAL A 776 -0.95 25.31 -4.85
C VAL A 776 0.47 24.89 -5.21
N THR A 777 1.36 24.92 -4.22
CA THR A 777 2.77 24.52 -4.39
C THR A 777 3.10 23.32 -3.51
N GLY A 778 3.68 22.29 -4.13
CA GLY A 778 4.21 21.12 -3.45
C GLY A 778 5.70 21.25 -3.23
N HIS A 779 6.15 21.11 -1.99
CA HIS A 779 7.52 21.40 -1.58
C HIS A 779 8.38 20.15 -1.39
N ASN A 780 9.70 20.30 -1.54
CA ASN A 780 10.67 19.23 -1.27
C ASN A 780 10.65 18.81 0.21
N ALA A 781 10.37 19.73 1.14
CA ALA A 781 10.23 19.42 2.57
C ALA A 781 8.90 18.75 2.97
N GLY A 782 8.00 18.44 2.01
CA GLY A 782 6.70 17.84 2.28
C GLY A 782 5.60 18.82 2.70
N TYR A 783 5.80 20.11 2.44
CA TYR A 783 4.80 21.16 2.69
C TYR A 783 3.90 21.39 1.47
N ILE A 784 2.61 21.55 1.73
CA ILE A 784 1.62 22.02 0.79
C ILE A 784 1.29 23.46 1.17
N LYS A 785 1.46 24.38 0.21
CA LYS A 785 1.12 25.79 0.41
C LYS A 785 0.08 26.23 -0.61
N VAL A 786 -0.86 27.04 -0.16
CA VAL A 786 -1.93 27.60 -0.99
C VAL A 786 -1.79 29.12 -1.00
N TRP A 787 -1.71 29.70 -2.19
CA TRP A 787 -1.48 31.11 -2.44
C TRP A 787 -2.67 31.72 -3.17
N TYR A 788 -3.00 32.97 -2.87
CA TYR A 788 -4.02 33.74 -3.58
C TYR A 788 -3.40 34.44 -4.79
N LEU A 789 -3.81 34.05 -5.99
CA LEU A 789 -3.25 34.50 -7.25
C LEU A 789 -4.15 35.50 -7.99
N ALA A 790 -5.46 35.54 -7.68
CA ALA A 790 -6.44 36.34 -8.41
C ALA A 790 -6.15 37.85 -8.49
N ASN A 791 -5.34 38.38 -7.57
CA ASN A 791 -5.01 39.80 -7.47
C ASN A 791 -3.53 40.11 -7.74
N TYR A 792 -2.75 39.15 -8.25
CA TYR A 792 -1.31 39.28 -8.43
C TYR A 792 -0.93 39.42 -9.91
N LEU A 793 -0.25 40.52 -10.28
CA LEU A 793 0.25 40.82 -11.64
C LEU A 793 -0.85 40.78 -12.72
N LEU A 794 -1.95 41.49 -12.46
CA LEU A 794 -3.07 41.71 -13.39
C LEU A 794 -3.41 43.21 -13.45
N PRO A 795 -3.84 43.74 -14.61
CA PRO A 795 -4.34 45.11 -14.71
C PRO A 795 -5.65 45.22 -13.91
N ASN A 796 -5.73 46.18 -12.99
CA ASN A 796 -6.87 46.40 -12.08
C ASN A 796 -7.24 45.16 -11.23
N PRO A 797 -6.39 44.78 -10.26
CA PRO A 797 -6.60 43.56 -9.48
C PRO A 797 -7.88 43.64 -8.63
N PRO A 798 -8.65 42.54 -8.49
CA PRO A 798 -9.81 42.49 -7.61
C PRO A 798 -9.43 42.79 -6.15
N LYS A 799 -10.29 43.53 -5.43
CA LYS A 799 -10.09 43.84 -4.01
C LYS A 799 -10.13 42.56 -3.17
N ILE A 800 -9.16 42.38 -2.28
CA ILE A 800 -9.09 41.23 -1.37
C ILE A 800 -10.05 41.45 -0.20
N SER A 801 -10.97 40.52 0.03
CA SER A 801 -11.78 40.47 1.26
C SER A 801 -11.13 39.56 2.30
N MET A 802 -10.34 40.15 3.21
CA MET A 802 -9.70 39.42 4.31
C MET A 802 -10.66 38.69 5.25
N PRO A 803 -11.86 39.20 5.58
CA PRO A 803 -12.83 38.46 6.40
C PRO A 803 -13.27 37.14 5.77
N VAL A 804 -13.57 37.14 4.46
CA VAL A 804 -13.98 35.93 3.73
C VAL A 804 -12.85 34.90 3.72
N LEU A 805 -11.62 35.34 3.41
CA LEU A 805 -10.45 34.46 3.44
C LEU A 805 -10.18 33.91 4.85
N ARG A 806 -10.41 34.69 5.91
CA ARG A 806 -10.23 34.18 7.27
C ARG A 806 -11.28 33.12 7.62
N LEU A 807 -12.51 33.19 7.13
CA LEU A 807 -13.49 32.13 7.39
C LEU A 807 -13.06 30.78 6.80
N GLU A 808 -12.47 30.80 5.60
CA GLU A 808 -12.06 29.60 4.88
C GLU A 808 -10.68 29.07 5.32
N PHE A 809 -9.76 29.96 5.72
CA PHE A 809 -8.37 29.61 5.99
C PHE A 809 -7.95 29.87 7.46
N PRO A 810 -7.96 28.83 8.33
CA PRO A 810 -7.55 28.94 9.73
C PRO A 810 -6.12 29.44 9.95
N PHE A 811 -5.26 29.27 8.94
CA PHE A 811 -3.89 29.79 8.95
C PHE A 811 -3.85 31.31 9.17
N LEU A 812 -4.80 32.05 8.61
CA LEU A 812 -4.90 33.51 8.70
C LEU A 812 -5.43 34.02 10.06
N TRP A 813 -5.88 33.13 10.95
CA TRP A 813 -6.41 33.53 12.26
C TRP A 813 -5.31 34.05 13.20
N LYS A 814 -5.58 35.18 13.87
CA LYS A 814 -4.68 35.78 14.84
C LYS A 814 -4.71 34.97 16.15
N LYS A 815 -3.72 34.11 16.41
CA LYS A 815 -3.46 33.54 17.74
C LYS A 815 -2.07 33.98 18.22
N LYS A 816 -2.00 34.55 19.43
CA LYS A 816 -0.74 34.78 20.16
C LYS A 816 -0.31 33.44 20.75
N VAL A 817 0.82 32.89 20.32
CA VAL A 817 1.50 31.80 21.03
C VAL A 817 2.70 32.42 21.72
N ILE A 818 2.72 32.42 23.05
CA ILE A 818 3.83 32.97 23.84
C ILE A 818 5.07 32.11 23.55
N GLY A 819 6.19 32.74 23.16
CA GLY A 819 7.50 32.09 23.01
C GLY A 819 7.92 31.60 21.60
N ARG A 820 7.14 31.83 20.52
CA ARG A 820 7.57 31.50 19.13
C ARG A 820 7.19 32.57 18.11
N ALA A 821 7.97 32.66 17.03
CA ALA A 821 7.81 33.65 15.96
C ALA A 821 6.43 33.58 15.28
N LYS A 822 5.83 34.76 15.11
CA LYS A 822 4.54 34.99 14.46
C LYS A 822 4.66 34.71 12.95
N ARG A 823 4.02 33.65 12.43
CA ARG A 823 4.03 33.33 10.98
C ARG A 823 2.90 34.02 10.19
N ALA A 824 1.81 34.40 10.83
CA ALA A 824 0.77 35.24 10.22
C ALA A 824 1.17 36.71 10.34
N VAL A 825 1.92 37.21 9.36
CA VAL A 825 2.34 38.62 9.29
C VAL A 825 1.13 39.47 8.88
N LYS A 826 0.94 40.63 9.53
CA LYS A 826 -0.18 41.56 9.27
C LYS A 826 -0.07 42.19 7.87
N ASP A 827 1.13 42.16 7.30
CA ASP A 827 1.55 42.80 6.05
C ASP A 827 2.32 41.79 5.17
N GLN A 828 1.64 40.75 4.70
CA GLN A 828 2.27 39.79 3.78
C GLN A 828 2.46 40.40 2.39
N PRO A 829 3.61 40.16 1.73
CA PRO A 829 3.77 40.53 0.32
C PRO A 829 2.79 39.73 -0.55
N LEU A 830 2.39 40.30 -1.69
CA LEU A 830 1.64 39.56 -2.70
C LEU A 830 2.57 38.60 -3.46
N PRO A 831 2.09 37.41 -3.88
CA PRO A 831 0.76 36.86 -3.65
C PRO A 831 0.55 36.39 -2.19
N LEU A 832 -0.67 36.54 -1.68
CA LEU A 832 -0.97 36.27 -0.27
C LEU A 832 -0.90 34.76 0.04
N LEU A 833 -0.20 34.37 1.09
CA LEU A 833 -0.17 32.97 1.56
C LEU A 833 -1.41 32.68 2.40
N LEU A 834 -2.28 31.81 1.88
CA LEU A 834 -3.56 31.44 2.50
C LEU A 834 -3.43 30.24 3.44
N SER A 835 -2.63 29.24 3.09
CA SER A 835 -2.41 28.05 3.93
C SER A 835 -1.00 27.49 3.75
N SER A 836 -0.47 26.85 4.80
CA SER A 836 0.85 26.22 4.81
C SER A 836 0.84 25.04 5.80
N VAL A 837 0.68 23.84 5.27
CA VAL A 837 0.52 22.59 6.04
C VAL A 837 1.62 21.60 5.65
N ARG A 838 2.15 20.85 6.62
CA ARG A 838 3.03 19.72 6.31
C ARG A 838 2.13 18.53 5.98
N GLY A 839 2.06 18.18 4.69
CA GLY A 839 1.17 17.14 4.18
C GLY A 839 1.85 15.77 4.02
N HIS A 840 3.18 15.77 3.88
CA HIS A 840 3.97 14.57 3.65
C HIS A 840 5.25 14.56 4.50
N LEU A 841 5.82 13.37 4.71
CA LEU A 841 7.10 13.23 5.41
C LEU A 841 8.28 13.55 4.50
N LYS A 842 8.14 13.25 3.21
CA LYS A 842 9.12 13.48 2.15
C LYS A 842 8.57 14.45 1.10
N SER A 843 9.32 14.61 0.00
CA SER A 843 9.05 15.57 -1.06
C SER A 843 7.79 15.27 -1.86
N ILE A 844 7.05 16.33 -2.20
CA ILE A 844 5.82 16.25 -2.98
C ILE A 844 6.17 16.36 -4.46
N THR A 845 5.98 15.27 -5.20
CA THR A 845 6.33 15.15 -6.62
C THR A 845 5.28 15.76 -7.54
N SER A 846 4.00 15.64 -7.17
CA SER A 846 2.89 16.13 -7.99
C SER A 846 1.74 16.63 -7.11
N VAL A 847 1.05 17.66 -7.58
CA VAL A 847 -0.13 18.24 -6.93
C VAL A 847 -1.18 18.52 -7.99
N GLN A 848 -2.46 18.29 -7.65
CA GLN A 848 -3.62 18.63 -8.47
C GLN A 848 -4.72 19.25 -7.63
N ILE A 849 -5.62 20.01 -8.28
CA ILE A 849 -6.79 20.60 -7.64
C ILE A 849 -8.04 20.05 -8.32
N ILE A 850 -8.99 19.56 -7.53
CA ILE A 850 -10.37 19.33 -7.96
C ILE A 850 -11.14 20.64 -7.70
N PRO A 851 -11.47 21.43 -8.74
CA PRO A 851 -12.00 22.77 -8.55
C PRO A 851 -13.39 22.79 -7.90
N ASP A 852 -14.27 21.87 -8.31
CA ASP A 852 -15.68 21.82 -7.89
C ASP A 852 -15.81 21.57 -6.38
N ALA A 853 -15.11 20.55 -5.87
CA ALA A 853 -15.09 20.21 -4.44
C ALA A 853 -14.06 21.01 -3.62
N ARG A 854 -13.23 21.84 -4.27
CA ARG A 854 -12.07 22.55 -3.67
C ARG A 854 -11.13 21.62 -2.89
N ILE A 855 -10.81 20.47 -3.49
CA ILE A 855 -9.91 19.46 -2.90
C ILE A 855 -8.54 19.58 -3.56
N VAL A 856 -7.49 19.47 -2.76
CA VAL A 856 -6.10 19.37 -3.21
C VAL A 856 -5.66 17.91 -3.07
N ILE A 857 -5.11 17.36 -4.14
CA ILE A 857 -4.51 16.02 -4.16
C ILE A 857 -3.00 16.18 -4.22
N SER A 858 -2.27 15.49 -3.36
CA SER A 858 -0.80 15.52 -3.34
C SER A 858 -0.22 14.11 -3.43
N GLY A 859 0.73 13.91 -4.35
CA GLY A 859 1.54 12.70 -4.46
C GLY A 859 2.98 12.96 -4.01
N SER A 860 3.60 11.97 -3.37
CA SER A 860 4.87 12.16 -2.67
C SER A 860 5.86 11.00 -2.85
N THR A 861 7.14 11.29 -2.60
CA THR A 861 8.21 10.28 -2.51
C THR A 861 8.11 9.41 -1.26
N ASP A 862 7.17 9.68 -0.35
CA ASP A 862 6.79 8.80 0.77
C ASP A 862 5.79 7.69 0.39
N HIS A 863 5.52 7.51 -0.90
CA HIS A 863 4.67 6.45 -1.45
C HIS A 863 3.17 6.63 -1.19
N SER A 864 2.74 7.80 -0.71
CA SER A 864 1.33 8.09 -0.42
C SER A 864 0.74 9.20 -1.29
N VAL A 865 -0.51 9.03 -1.71
CA VAL A 865 -1.34 10.08 -2.33
C VAL A 865 -2.43 10.47 -1.34
N ARG A 866 -2.50 11.76 -1.01
CA ARG A 866 -3.37 12.29 0.05
C ARG A 866 -4.32 13.35 -0.48
N LEU A 867 -5.53 13.38 0.08
CA LEU A 867 -6.54 14.38 -0.18
C LEU A 867 -6.59 15.39 0.97
N TRP A 868 -6.65 16.66 0.59
CA TRP A 868 -6.69 17.80 1.49
C TRP A 868 -7.80 18.75 1.06
N THR A 869 -8.38 19.45 2.02
CA THR A 869 -9.17 20.64 1.70
C THR A 869 -8.25 21.76 1.22
N LEU A 870 -8.78 22.71 0.45
CA LEU A 870 -8.03 23.93 0.10
C LEU A 870 -7.48 24.67 1.34
N GLY A 871 -8.19 24.61 2.47
CA GLY A 871 -7.76 25.16 3.76
C GLY A 871 -6.57 24.43 4.40
N GLY A 872 -6.25 23.22 3.96
CA GLY A 872 -5.14 22.39 4.45
C GLY A 872 -5.52 21.34 5.49
N ARG A 873 -6.82 21.09 5.74
CA ARG A 873 -7.29 19.96 6.56
C ARG A 873 -7.17 18.65 5.81
N TYR A 874 -6.73 17.59 6.49
CA TYR A 874 -6.55 16.25 5.93
C TYR A 874 -7.87 15.49 5.80
N ILE A 875 -8.14 14.95 4.62
CA ILE A 875 -9.35 14.15 4.36
C ILE A 875 -9.03 12.66 4.52
N SER A 876 -8.17 12.12 3.64
CA SER A 876 -7.81 10.70 3.63
C SER A 876 -6.60 10.43 2.73
N THR A 877 -6.06 9.21 2.80
CA THR A 877 -5.00 8.68 1.92
C THR A 877 -5.61 7.62 1.01
N PHE A 878 -5.32 7.66 -0.29
CA PHE A 878 -5.80 6.63 -1.22
C PHE A 878 -5.22 5.26 -0.87
N GLY A 879 -6.08 4.23 -0.86
CA GLY A 879 -5.71 2.85 -0.50
C GLY A 879 -5.55 2.62 1.01
N THR A 880 -6.02 3.54 1.86
CA THR A 880 -5.96 3.37 3.31
C THR A 880 -6.86 2.25 3.80
N PHE A 881 -6.39 1.40 4.72
CA PHE A 881 -7.21 0.40 5.40
C PHE A 881 -8.22 1.00 6.40
N LYS A 882 -8.20 2.33 6.62
CA LYS A 882 -9.12 3.04 7.50
C LYS A 882 -10.46 3.28 6.79
N PRO A 883 -11.59 3.35 7.52
CA PRO A 883 -12.90 3.55 6.89
C PRO A 883 -12.94 4.87 6.13
N TRP A 884 -13.36 4.83 4.86
CA TRP A 884 -13.49 6.02 4.02
C TRP A 884 -14.85 6.70 4.24
N LEU A 885 -14.84 8.03 4.36
CA LEU A 885 -16.06 8.82 4.45
C LEU A 885 -16.40 9.35 3.05
N PRO A 886 -17.62 9.09 2.52
CA PRO A 886 -18.01 9.55 1.20
C PRO A 886 -17.93 11.07 1.05
N ILE A 887 -17.50 11.51 -0.13
CA ILE A 887 -17.32 12.92 -0.47
C ILE A 887 -18.26 13.30 -1.60
N LEU A 888 -18.96 14.43 -1.48
CA LEU A 888 -19.83 14.95 -2.52
C LEU A 888 -18.99 15.69 -3.59
N PRO A 889 -19.20 15.43 -4.88
CA PRO A 889 -18.39 16.03 -5.95
C PRO A 889 -18.51 17.54 -6.11
N THR A 890 -19.66 18.12 -5.77
CA THR A 890 -20.03 19.51 -6.07
C THR A 890 -20.05 20.40 -4.84
N ILE A 891 -20.05 19.81 -3.64
CA ILE A 891 -20.15 20.55 -2.37
C ILE A 891 -18.76 20.58 -1.73
N PRO A 892 -18.21 21.77 -1.41
CA PRO A 892 -16.94 21.85 -0.71
C PRO A 892 -16.97 21.13 0.64
N THR A 893 -16.01 20.23 0.85
CA THR A 893 -15.96 19.35 2.03
C THR A 893 -16.04 20.09 3.36
N TYR A 894 -15.47 21.30 3.48
CA TYR A 894 -15.50 22.08 4.72
C TYR A 894 -16.90 22.50 5.19
N GLN A 895 -17.92 22.42 4.33
CA GLN A 895 -19.29 22.78 4.67
C GLN A 895 -20.00 21.71 5.51
N TYR A 896 -19.64 20.42 5.33
CA TYR A 896 -20.34 19.31 5.98
C TYR A 896 -19.41 18.33 6.72
N PHE A 897 -18.11 18.31 6.43
CA PHE A 897 -17.14 17.55 7.24
C PHE A 897 -16.87 18.29 8.56
N LYS A 898 -17.23 17.66 9.68
CA LYS A 898 -16.86 18.14 11.03
C LYS A 898 -15.66 17.38 11.59
N ASP A 899 -15.64 16.07 11.44
CA ASP A 899 -14.61 15.20 12.01
C ASP A 899 -13.50 14.90 10.99
N TYR A 900 -12.54 15.82 10.90
CA TYR A 900 -11.33 15.58 10.12
C TYR A 900 -10.38 14.64 10.86
N LYS A 901 -9.86 13.66 10.12
CA LYS A 901 -8.82 12.77 10.63
C LYS A 901 -7.49 13.51 10.71
N HIS A 902 -6.59 12.98 11.52
CA HIS A 902 -5.21 13.44 11.60
C HIS A 902 -4.29 12.36 11.02
N PRO A 903 -3.40 12.68 10.07
CA PRO A 903 -2.41 11.73 9.60
C PRO A 903 -1.50 11.35 10.77
N ALA A 904 -1.47 10.07 11.11
CA ALA A 904 -0.83 9.58 12.33
C ALA A 904 0.69 9.81 12.33
N ASP A 905 1.29 9.68 11.15
CA ASP A 905 2.70 9.94 10.87
C ASP A 905 3.04 11.43 11.01
N ILE A 906 2.19 12.32 10.49
CA ILE A 906 2.40 13.77 10.58
C ILE A 906 2.21 14.26 12.00
N LYS A 907 1.24 13.74 12.75
CA LYS A 907 0.95 14.19 14.13
C LYS A 907 2.20 14.21 15.01
N ARG A 908 3.14 13.28 14.79
CA ARG A 908 4.40 13.16 15.54
C ARG A 908 5.45 14.23 15.17
N VAL A 909 5.39 14.77 13.95
CA VAL A 909 6.42 15.67 13.38
C VAL A 909 5.86 17.06 13.03
N ALA A 910 4.56 17.27 13.21
CA ALA A 910 3.86 18.48 12.81
C ALA A 910 4.30 19.70 13.63
N SER A 911 4.44 20.84 12.93
CA SER A 911 4.63 22.12 13.61
C SER A 911 3.34 22.57 14.31
N SER A 912 3.43 23.46 15.30
CA SER A 912 2.24 24.04 15.94
C SER A 912 1.32 24.77 14.95
N THR A 913 1.88 25.37 13.89
CA THR A 913 1.10 25.97 12.80
C THR A 913 0.39 24.93 11.94
N THR A 914 1.03 23.78 11.70
CA THR A 914 0.44 22.66 10.98
C THR A 914 -0.70 22.06 11.79
N LEU A 915 -0.48 21.76 13.08
CA LEU A 915 -1.52 21.23 13.98
C LEU A 915 -2.72 22.16 14.07
N LYS A 916 -2.50 23.48 14.20
CA LYS A 916 -3.57 24.48 14.18
C LYS A 916 -4.46 24.37 12.93
N ILE A 917 -3.86 24.16 11.75
CA ILE A 917 -4.61 24.02 10.50
C ILE A 917 -5.37 22.69 10.48
N LEU A 918 -4.73 21.59 10.88
CA LEU A 918 -5.34 20.26 10.92
C LEU A 918 -6.55 20.22 11.87
N GLU A 919 -6.45 20.83 13.05
CA GLU A 919 -7.52 21.00 14.03
C GLU A 919 -8.58 22.04 13.61
N GLY A 920 -8.39 22.69 12.47
CA GLY A 920 -9.32 23.69 11.98
C GLY A 920 -9.34 25.00 12.74
N GLY A 921 -8.34 25.24 13.60
CA GLY A 921 -8.15 26.48 14.34
C GLY A 921 -8.77 26.51 15.73
N VAL A 922 -9.49 25.49 16.17
CA VAL A 922 -10.07 25.36 17.52
C VAL A 922 -9.06 24.63 18.42
N ARG A 923 -8.83 25.12 19.64
CA ARG A 923 -7.99 24.41 20.64
C ARG A 923 -8.95 23.78 21.64
N GLN A 924 -8.88 22.48 21.87
CA GLN A 924 -9.44 21.92 23.10
C GLN A 924 -8.63 22.53 24.25
N VAL A 925 -9.28 23.33 25.09
CA VAL A 925 -8.69 23.72 26.37
C VAL A 925 -8.79 22.47 27.23
N GLU A 926 -7.68 21.75 27.40
CA GLU A 926 -7.58 20.78 28.50
C GLU A 926 -7.75 21.60 29.78
N SER A 927 -8.87 21.39 30.46
CA SER A 927 -9.21 22.07 31.69
C SER A 927 -8.39 21.49 32.84
N ASP A 928 -7.11 21.83 32.92
CA ASP A 928 -6.32 21.70 34.14
C ASP A 928 -6.70 22.83 35.11
N PHE A 929 -7.97 22.86 35.53
CA PHE A 929 -8.35 23.64 36.71
C PHE A 929 -8.05 22.80 37.94
N LYS A 930 -6.97 23.15 38.65
CA LYS A 930 -6.75 22.67 40.01
C LYS A 930 -7.96 23.05 40.86
N SER A 931 -8.53 22.05 41.54
CA SER A 931 -9.80 22.07 42.29
C SER A 931 -9.90 23.06 43.46
N ASP A 932 -8.88 23.88 43.70
CA ASP A 932 -8.76 24.65 44.93
C ASP A 932 -9.17 26.12 44.78
N GLU A 933 -9.17 26.70 43.57
CA GLU A 933 -9.57 28.09 43.34
C GLU A 933 -11.10 28.29 43.23
N LEU A 934 -11.86 27.22 42.97
CA LEU A 934 -13.32 27.25 42.86
C LEU A 934 -14.06 27.34 44.20
N LYS A 935 -13.34 27.17 45.32
CA LYS A 935 -13.88 27.36 46.68
C LYS A 935 -13.83 28.82 47.14
N ALA A 936 -12.87 29.61 46.65
CA ALA A 936 -12.72 31.02 47.02
C ALA A 936 -13.78 31.94 46.39
N LEU A 937 -14.40 31.53 45.28
CA LEU A 937 -15.43 32.32 44.57
C LEU A 937 -16.86 32.10 45.12
N LYS A 938 -17.06 31.24 46.12
CA LYS A 938 -18.38 30.93 46.68
C LYS A 938 -18.80 31.82 47.86
N GLU A 939 -17.95 32.73 48.33
CA GLU A 939 -18.21 33.51 49.56
C GLU A 939 -18.53 35.00 49.37
N MET A 940 -18.72 35.50 48.15
CA MET A 940 -19.17 36.89 47.97
C MET A 940 -20.63 37.03 47.53
N SER A 941 -21.27 38.00 48.18
CA SER A 941 -22.68 38.18 48.45
C SER A 941 -23.54 38.77 47.32
N ARG A 942 -24.85 38.48 47.45
CA ARG A 942 -26.07 38.96 46.76
C ARG A 942 -26.00 40.35 46.07
N PRO A 943 -26.59 40.55 44.87
CA PRO A 943 -26.87 41.88 44.33
C PRO A 943 -28.30 42.36 44.66
N GLU A 944 -28.40 43.64 44.96
CA GLU A 944 -29.64 44.41 45.07
C GLU A 944 -30.30 44.61 43.69
N HIS A 945 -31.63 44.67 43.67
CA HIS A 945 -32.44 44.84 42.47
C HIS A 945 -32.59 46.32 42.10
N THR A 946 -32.23 46.69 40.88
CA THR A 946 -32.65 47.96 40.24
C THR A 946 -33.55 47.68 39.04
N MET A 947 -34.64 48.44 38.99
CA MET A 947 -35.71 48.38 37.99
C MET A 947 -35.42 49.37 36.86
N ILE A 948 -35.72 49.01 35.61
CA ILE A 948 -35.80 49.94 34.47
C ILE A 948 -37.10 49.67 33.69
N ASP A 949 -37.88 50.72 33.44
CA ASP A 949 -39.06 50.81 32.55
C ASP A 949 -40.23 49.83 32.77
N GLY A 950 -40.76 49.82 33.99
CA GLY A 950 -42.19 49.55 34.22
C GLY A 950 -42.74 48.16 33.81
N ARG A 951 -41.88 47.18 33.49
CA ARG A 951 -42.28 45.78 33.23
C ARG A 951 -41.45 44.81 34.06
N ARG A 952 -42.13 43.90 34.77
CA ARG A 952 -41.53 42.76 35.48
C ARG A 952 -40.99 41.75 34.46
N LEU A 953 -39.71 41.39 34.57
CA LEU A 953 -39.14 40.21 33.91
C LEU A 953 -39.73 38.95 34.57
N THR A 954 -40.64 38.27 33.88
CA THR A 954 -40.89 36.84 34.11
C THR A 954 -39.79 36.07 33.40
N ILE A 955 -38.76 35.69 34.14
CA ILE A 955 -38.12 34.37 34.12
C ILE A 955 -37.09 34.42 35.24
N ALA A 956 -37.43 33.73 36.34
CA ALA A 956 -36.52 33.46 37.43
C ALA A 956 -35.46 32.46 36.96
N VAL A 957 -34.20 32.82 37.17
CA VAL A 957 -33.07 31.90 37.13
C VAL A 957 -33.19 30.93 38.29
N MET A 958 -32.91 29.65 38.00
CA MET A 958 -32.31 28.60 38.85
C MET A 958 -33.12 27.30 38.81
N ASP A 959 -32.68 26.37 37.97
CA ASP A 959 -32.14 25.14 38.56
C ASP A 959 -30.98 24.60 37.72
N LYS A 960 -30.04 23.97 38.42
CA LYS A 960 -28.70 23.65 37.93
C LYS A 960 -28.69 22.52 36.89
N SER A 961 -27.62 22.57 36.12
CA SER A 961 -27.00 21.49 35.33
C SER A 961 -27.75 21.02 34.09
N VAL A 962 -27.16 21.29 32.94
CA VAL A 962 -26.69 20.29 31.95
C VAL A 962 -26.40 21.03 30.63
N LEU A 963 -25.13 20.97 30.23
CA LEU A 963 -24.60 20.95 28.85
C LEU A 963 -25.12 21.94 27.78
N MET A 964 -24.12 22.49 27.09
CA MET A 964 -24.08 22.73 25.63
C MET A 964 -24.40 24.13 25.07
N ILE A 965 -23.36 24.62 24.36
CA ILE A 965 -23.37 25.31 23.06
C ILE A 965 -23.99 26.71 23.04
N PHE A 966 -23.14 27.75 22.94
CA PHE A 966 -23.03 28.61 21.74
C PHE A 966 -21.99 29.73 21.95
N ALA A 967 -21.10 29.85 20.96
CA ALA A 967 -20.55 31.09 20.40
C ALA A 967 -19.93 32.17 21.32
N ASP A 968 -18.62 32.08 21.54
CA ASP A 968 -17.78 33.28 21.65
C ASP A 968 -17.31 33.69 20.25
N TYR A 969 -17.88 34.76 19.71
CA TYR A 969 -17.42 35.41 18.48
C TYR A 969 -15.97 35.88 18.62
N PRO A 970 -15.13 35.79 17.57
CA PRO A 970 -13.88 36.53 17.55
C PRO A 970 -14.21 38.03 17.49
N ILE A 971 -13.73 38.79 18.48
CA ILE A 971 -13.84 40.25 18.51
C ILE A 971 -13.28 40.81 17.19
N LEU A 972 -14.18 41.32 16.35
CA LEU A 972 -13.86 42.11 15.18
C LEU A 972 -13.39 43.49 15.66
N ASP A 973 -12.12 43.76 15.42
CA ASP A 973 -11.48 45.05 15.67
C ASP A 973 -12.04 46.09 14.69
N THR A 974 -12.91 46.99 15.16
CA THR A 974 -13.62 48.03 14.38
C THR A 974 -12.87 49.36 14.33
N SER A 975 -11.57 49.40 14.62
CA SER A 975 -10.81 50.65 14.64
C SER A 975 -10.38 51.13 13.24
N LEU A 976 -11.31 51.61 12.41
CA LEU A 976 -11.02 52.59 11.35
C LEU A 976 -12.21 53.55 11.15
N PRO A 977 -11.96 54.87 10.97
CA PRO A 977 -13.00 55.88 10.88
C PRO A 977 -13.56 56.00 9.45
N TYR A 978 -14.83 56.39 9.38
CA TYR A 978 -15.54 56.91 8.21
C TYR A 978 -15.78 55.97 7.00
N VAL A 979 -17.04 55.53 6.87
CA VAL A 979 -17.71 55.41 5.56
C VAL A 979 -19.14 55.95 5.72
N ASN A 980 -19.44 57.05 5.00
CA ASN A 980 -20.79 57.57 4.86
C ASN A 980 -21.68 56.56 4.14
N THR A 981 -22.82 56.25 4.75
CA THR A 981 -23.93 55.54 4.13
C THR A 981 -24.59 56.44 3.09
N PHE A 982 -24.47 56.09 1.80
CA PHE A 982 -25.44 56.50 0.78
C PHE A 982 -26.30 55.30 0.41
N THR A 983 -27.59 55.51 0.67
CA THR A 983 -28.76 54.73 0.27
C THR A 983 -28.86 54.59 -1.24
N PHE A 984 -29.25 53.40 -1.72
CA PHE A 984 -30.19 53.28 -2.84
C PHE A 984 -31.05 52.03 -2.70
N ASN A 985 -32.36 52.26 -2.59
CA ASN A 985 -33.45 51.30 -2.68
C ASN A 985 -33.73 50.92 -4.14
N ALA A 986 -34.09 49.66 -4.38
CA ALA A 986 -35.16 49.25 -5.31
C ALA A 986 -35.57 47.80 -4.95
N VAL A 987 -36.60 47.63 -4.12
CA VAL A 987 -38.01 47.35 -4.49
C VAL A 987 -38.19 45.89 -4.92
N LEU A 988 -38.58 45.05 -3.94
CA LEU A 988 -39.21 43.75 -4.17
C LEU A 988 -40.72 43.95 -4.08
N PHE A 989 -41.45 43.59 -5.12
CA PHE A 989 -42.91 43.61 -5.14
C PHE A 989 -43.47 42.55 -4.19
N ILE A 990 -44.25 43.00 -3.21
CA ILE A 990 -45.21 42.18 -2.47
C ILE A 990 -46.59 42.51 -3.04
N THR A 991 -47.34 41.51 -3.46
CA THR A 991 -48.80 41.58 -3.52
C THR A 991 -49.38 40.65 -2.48
N THR A 992 -50.23 41.24 -1.64
CA THR A 992 -50.95 40.66 -0.52
C THR A 992 -52.35 40.20 -0.93
N ALA A 993 -52.92 39.38 -0.05
CA ALA A 993 -54.34 39.08 0.19
C ALA A 993 -54.92 37.82 -0.48
N ILE A 994 -55.35 36.86 0.34
CA ILE A 994 -56.77 36.72 0.74
C ILE A 994 -56.87 35.92 2.05
N ARG A 995 -57.93 36.26 2.78
CA ARG A 995 -58.37 35.94 4.14
C ARG A 995 -59.04 34.56 4.26
N GLN A 996 -59.08 34.09 5.52
CA GLN A 996 -60.20 33.42 6.24
C GLN A 996 -60.22 31.88 6.45
N ASN A 997 -60.35 31.58 7.76
CA ASN A 997 -61.13 30.53 8.44
C ASN A 997 -60.64 29.08 8.44
N MET A 998 -60.20 28.59 9.61
CA MET A 998 -61.09 27.88 10.57
C MET A 998 -60.34 27.50 11.85
N LEU A 999 -61.06 27.59 12.97
CA LEU A 999 -60.67 27.33 14.36
C LEU A 999 -60.91 25.86 14.76
N SER A 1000 -60.28 25.50 15.89
CA SER A 1000 -60.74 24.58 16.96
C SER A 1000 -60.74 23.06 16.75
N ASN A 1001 -59.96 22.35 17.58
CA ASN A 1001 -60.44 21.47 18.68
C ASN A 1001 -59.27 20.67 19.28
N THR A 1002 -58.80 21.01 20.49
CA THR A 1002 -59.14 20.43 21.83
C THR A 1002 -58.49 19.08 22.16
N TYR A 1003 -57.61 19.12 23.17
CA TYR A 1003 -57.43 18.20 24.30
C TYR A 1003 -57.59 16.69 24.09
N ASN A 1004 -56.52 15.93 24.40
CA ASN A 1004 -56.57 15.08 25.59
C ASN A 1004 -55.20 14.65 26.11
N SER A 1005 -55.02 14.90 27.39
CA SER A 1005 -53.97 14.43 28.28
C SER A 1005 -54.23 12.99 28.72
N MET A 1006 -53.20 12.13 28.69
CA MET A 1006 -53.06 11.08 29.70
C MET A 1006 -51.60 10.97 30.12
N ARG A 1007 -51.33 11.45 31.35
CA ARG A 1007 -50.24 10.97 32.20
C ARG A 1007 -50.72 9.66 32.84
N ILE A 1008 -49.96 8.58 32.71
CA ILE A 1008 -49.77 7.61 33.80
C ILE A 1008 -48.29 7.21 33.83
N THR A 1009 -47.68 7.52 34.96
CA THR A 1009 -46.38 7.08 35.46
C THR A 1009 -46.50 5.69 36.09
N LEU A 1010 -45.55 4.78 35.87
CA LEU A 1010 -44.67 4.18 36.90
C LEU A 1010 -44.08 2.81 36.49
N GLN A 1011 -42.80 2.66 36.85
CA GLN A 1011 -42.09 1.47 37.35
C GLN A 1011 -41.53 0.40 36.38
N ILE A 1012 -40.19 0.45 36.20
CA ILE A 1012 -39.14 -0.53 36.64
C ILE A 1012 -39.45 -2.02 36.32
N PRO A 1013 -38.56 -2.84 35.68
CA PRO A 1013 -37.21 -3.09 36.21
C PRO A 1013 -36.05 -3.31 35.23
N ILE A 1014 -34.85 -3.11 35.79
CA ILE A 1014 -33.57 -3.65 35.36
C ILE A 1014 -33.65 -5.18 35.36
N TYR A 1015 -33.26 -5.82 34.25
CA TYR A 1015 -32.80 -7.21 34.25
C TYR A 1015 -31.55 -7.36 33.35
N THR A 1016 -30.51 -7.87 33.98
CA THR A 1016 -29.26 -8.36 33.41
C THR A 1016 -29.44 -9.75 32.79
N HIS A 1017 -28.58 -10.04 31.80
CA HIS A 1017 -28.34 -11.33 31.13
C HIS A 1017 -29.47 -11.94 30.29
N LEU A 1018 -29.22 -12.10 28.98
CA LEU A 1018 -29.54 -13.35 28.27
C LEU A 1018 -28.73 -13.53 26.98
N LYS A 1019 -28.31 -14.78 26.81
CA LYS A 1019 -27.46 -15.40 25.79
C LYS A 1019 -27.95 -15.15 24.36
N LEU A 1020 -27.03 -14.81 23.46
CA LEU A 1020 -27.23 -14.93 22.03
C LEU A 1020 -27.34 -16.41 21.65
N ARG A 1021 -28.47 -16.81 21.04
CA ARG A 1021 -28.61 -18.08 20.32
C ARG A 1021 -28.02 -17.92 18.91
N PRO A 1022 -27.40 -18.96 18.33
CA PRO A 1022 -26.98 -18.96 16.93
C PRO A 1022 -28.20 -19.03 16.02
N LEU A 1023 -28.24 -18.15 15.01
CA LEU A 1023 -29.23 -18.15 13.94
C LEU A 1023 -29.08 -19.40 13.08
N GLU A 1024 -30.23 -20.02 12.80
CA GLU A 1024 -30.39 -21.21 11.98
C GLU A 1024 -29.95 -20.96 10.54
N ILE A 1025 -29.28 -21.98 9.99
CA ILE A 1025 -28.80 -22.06 8.61
C ILE A 1025 -30.03 -22.21 7.71
N ILE A 1026 -30.33 -21.18 6.92
CA ILE A 1026 -31.27 -21.26 5.81
C ILE A 1026 -30.65 -22.17 4.74
N GLN A 1027 -31.34 -23.28 4.46
CA GLN A 1027 -30.99 -24.23 3.41
C GLN A 1027 -30.99 -23.54 2.05
N THR A 1028 -29.87 -23.65 1.33
CA THR A 1028 -29.75 -23.27 -0.08
C THR A 1028 -30.55 -24.25 -0.97
N PRO A 1029 -31.26 -23.77 -2.00
CA PRO A 1029 -31.95 -24.65 -2.94
C PRO A 1029 -30.94 -25.38 -3.83
N LYS A 1030 -31.20 -26.68 -4.04
CA LYS A 1030 -30.45 -27.56 -4.95
C LYS A 1030 -30.61 -27.07 -6.40
N LEU A 1031 -29.49 -26.73 -7.05
CA LEU A 1031 -29.46 -26.62 -8.52
C LEU A 1031 -29.57 -28.02 -9.16
N PRO A 1032 -30.39 -28.19 -10.21
CA PRO A 1032 -30.49 -29.45 -10.93
C PRO A 1032 -29.31 -29.68 -11.88
N ALA A 1033 -28.93 -30.95 -12.00
CA ALA A 1033 -27.87 -31.44 -12.88
C ALA A 1033 -28.31 -31.36 -14.36
N LEU A 1034 -27.50 -30.71 -15.19
CA LEU A 1034 -27.56 -30.82 -16.66
C LEU A 1034 -26.30 -31.53 -17.15
N LEU A 1035 -26.44 -32.83 -17.40
CA LEU A 1035 -25.55 -33.68 -18.16
C LEU A 1035 -26.35 -34.18 -19.37
N HIS A 1036 -26.06 -33.65 -20.57
CA HIS A 1036 -25.98 -34.42 -21.82
C HIS A 1036 -25.76 -33.49 -23.02
N GLY A 1037 -24.74 -33.82 -23.83
CA GLY A 1037 -24.65 -33.39 -25.23
C GLY A 1037 -23.38 -32.65 -25.59
N GLN A 1038 -22.30 -33.37 -25.85
CA GLN A 1038 -21.42 -33.21 -27.04
C GLN A 1038 -20.18 -34.12 -26.89
N LYS A 1039 -20.33 -35.35 -27.37
CA LYS A 1039 -19.23 -36.12 -27.95
C LYS A 1039 -19.27 -35.84 -29.46
N GLU A 1040 -18.14 -35.44 -30.02
CA GLU A 1040 -17.66 -35.63 -31.41
C GLU A 1040 -16.97 -34.38 -31.94
N LEU A 1041 -15.64 -34.39 -31.91
CA LEU A 1041 -14.73 -33.94 -33.00
C LEU A 1041 -13.30 -33.91 -32.46
N THR A 1042 -12.69 -35.09 -32.38
CA THR A 1042 -11.23 -35.26 -32.37
C THR A 1042 -10.81 -35.84 -33.71
N LYS A 1043 -10.17 -35.04 -34.57
CA LYS A 1043 -9.10 -35.45 -35.51
C LYS A 1043 -8.69 -34.27 -36.41
N ARG A 1044 -7.38 -34.16 -36.63
CA ARG A 1044 -6.63 -33.26 -37.55
C ARG A 1044 -6.31 -31.90 -36.90
N THR A 1045 -5.07 -31.43 -36.74
CA THR A 1045 -3.78 -31.73 -37.41
C THR A 1045 -2.61 -31.32 -36.49
N HIS A 1046 -1.62 -32.21 -36.33
CA HIS A 1046 -0.23 -31.80 -36.08
C HIS A 1046 0.39 -31.44 -37.43
N SER A 1047 0.89 -30.21 -37.59
CA SER A 1047 2.06 -29.92 -38.44
C SER A 1047 2.48 -28.45 -38.34
N GLN A 1048 3.73 -28.28 -37.88
CA GLN A 1048 4.70 -27.23 -38.21
C GLN A 1048 4.63 -25.84 -37.52
N LEU A 1049 5.79 -25.55 -36.91
CA LEU A 1049 6.37 -24.30 -36.37
C LEU A 1049 5.93 -23.85 -34.97
#